data_AF-A0AAU2JYI4-F1
#
_entry.id   AF-A0AAU2JYI4-F1
#
_cell.length_a   1.000
_cell.length_b   1.000
_cell.length_c   1.000
_cell.angle_alpha   90.00
_cell.angle_beta   90.00
_cell.angle_gamma   90.00
#
_symmetry.space_group_name_H-M   'P 1'
#
loop_
_entity.id
_entity.type
_entity.pdbx_description
1 polymer ?
#
loop_
_entity_poly.entity_id
_entity_poly.type
_entity_poly.pdbx_seq_one_letter_code
_entity_poly.pdbx_strand_id
1 'polypeptide(L)'
;MIEELLAALADGADDSGPRPGIGAEEIADILWLAARVDPAGARPPGTPPAGAGAGDGRPPAADPLSPAAGPDPAPLPAPGGPYAGEPAVQLFPAAVRDHAGTPADAAGRRGSPLRLPRAASLDDPLALMRSLRPVGRRSIGGPGEELDEQLTVERSIERMVPTPVLRPAESRWLDLALVVDTHHSMLLWSDLVDELRRVLTRSGVFRDVRTWRLTGTGSGATPMVTRGPGGPPRNPLELADPAGRRLILVLSDTVAGGWREAPVQGVLRHWCAHNAVAVLNVLPERLWTRGAVRPVPFSVRADRPAAATRSWQRAAAVRRARTGGPRRATAAAAGAVVPVVGVAAGSLARLVRVVSGDGRWRRLACLRLDAQPGRASTPAEAAAPGVRPTGLEAVERFRASASPTAQQLAAHLAAVPLTLPVMTLVRRSLLRDSEHGHLAEVALGGLFAPWGAEQDAEEVEFEFLPGVREALLGSQLRGDVAAVRELVRGRVWEFMSRNRATGPDFSATRVTARREGRRRVAEGALPFAAQPQPHDPLEPGLRDRVVRVRYETMPEPQEVGTLLTPRLVLTVGDAALPPSTAAWVRAGDREIPCRPVWWDDASPRVFLLLADEDLVEPGESPEPLPWAEADAGRTRVRVDGRTDQGDPLALTGEVIPYDGARNGELIRLSGEPESWTHYRGGPVSREGELIGVVHSVWPDRMVFLSGRALREQPGFLAAIAEHEQARLADGPELGDPGTTVCLAVRPREDGAYPRGSSPDEETGDLLLQLMGDVSLPGQVVRGEPGTPTLVVFDGPGALGRAGRLLAELPAAMVRFGARRTDGLHPSLDVSVVTGEHVTAESMRRALDDAVRLVGHPALVDRDPRSSGSGSGSGSGSLVLALSHPLYRDVRRLLGLDALRGLERLEGGQGGWLWTGDPIQLGLALVEAGELRTEGVDWPACGLDASEADPAGCLGIRLPGHDRCLAHLERGQQRAYLGTLRPGSPVDLRGTTFEHGLLQEVLEAVRDPGSRRVRLGRADFVRARFVDDWNTVDAEFAAHASFAQAVFAGRGTFVRTTFAGRASFAGAGFHGVAVFDRSRFQRVATFRRAAFRSSAEFTETEFLEGVSFGRALLEGATDLNGVRVTGTTDFSGTRFIGPAGLSGADFAGSVSFSSATWERGLVSSGAVFNGPVDFEQATFRGRVRFEGVLFAAHADTGPPMGDRPERWDVHRRREGTWDIRLLDTEQG
;
A
#
# COMPACT_ATOMS: atom_id res chain seq x y z
N MET A 1 43.84 -33.17 12.41
CA MET A 1 44.00 -31.70 12.48
C MET A 1 45.32 -31.26 11.89
N ILE A 2 46.48 -31.57 12.48
CA ILE A 2 47.79 -31.15 11.91
C ILE A 2 48.02 -31.79 10.53
N GLU A 3 47.77 -33.09 10.37
CA GLU A 3 47.85 -33.76 9.06
C GLU A 3 46.84 -33.20 8.04
N GLU A 4 45.63 -32.84 8.47
CA GLU A 4 44.61 -32.20 7.61
C GLU A 4 45.04 -30.80 7.16
N LEU A 5 45.76 -30.05 8.02
CA LEU A 5 46.33 -28.75 7.68
C LEU A 5 47.50 -28.87 6.70
N LEU A 6 48.35 -29.91 6.88
CA LEU A 6 49.46 -30.20 5.97
C LEU A 6 48.98 -30.71 4.61
N ALA A 7 47.91 -31.50 4.56
CA ALA A 7 47.25 -31.88 3.32
C ALA A 7 46.66 -30.64 2.61
N ALA A 8 45.95 -29.77 3.33
CA ALA A 8 45.42 -28.52 2.77
C ALA A 8 46.49 -27.51 2.31
N LEU A 9 47.74 -27.66 2.77
CA LEU A 9 48.90 -26.91 2.26
C LEU A 9 49.56 -27.58 1.04
N ALA A 10 49.52 -28.92 0.96
CA ALA A 10 50.03 -29.67 -0.18
C ALA A 10 49.11 -29.58 -1.42
N ASP A 11 47.79 -29.66 -1.22
CA ASP A 11 46.77 -29.51 -2.28
C ASP A 11 46.73 -28.09 -2.90
N GLY A 12 47.49 -27.13 -2.35
CA GLY A 12 47.62 -25.77 -2.85
C GLY A 12 48.81 -25.52 -3.79
N ALA A 13 49.56 -26.55 -4.18
CA ALA A 13 50.86 -26.39 -4.84
C ALA A 13 50.82 -26.17 -6.37
N ASP A 14 49.73 -26.54 -7.07
CA ASP A 14 49.69 -26.51 -8.53
C ASP A 14 49.16 -25.17 -9.12
N ASP A 15 50.03 -24.56 -9.95
CA ASP A 15 49.73 -23.67 -11.09
C ASP A 15 48.89 -22.37 -10.91
N SER A 16 48.71 -21.84 -9.69
CA SER A 16 48.04 -20.51 -9.53
C SER A 16 48.62 -19.52 -8.51
N GLY A 17 49.86 -19.72 -8.07
CA GLY A 17 50.68 -18.69 -7.38
C GLY A 17 50.33 -18.41 -5.90
N PRO A 18 51.18 -17.62 -5.20
CA PRO A 18 51.06 -17.44 -3.75
C PRO A 18 49.89 -16.53 -3.38
N ARG A 19 48.93 -17.06 -2.61
CA ARG A 19 47.88 -16.25 -1.96
C ARG A 19 48.49 -15.39 -0.84
N PRO A 20 48.26 -14.06 -0.81
CA PRO A 20 48.72 -13.23 0.30
C PRO A 20 47.86 -13.48 1.55
N GLY A 21 48.47 -13.88 2.67
CA GLY A 21 47.74 -14.02 3.94
C GLY A 21 48.25 -15.05 4.95
N ILE A 22 49.38 -15.73 4.70
CA ILE A 22 50.08 -16.52 5.73
C ILE A 22 51.52 -16.01 5.81
N GLY A 23 51.89 -15.44 6.96
CA GLY A 23 53.23 -14.95 7.26
C GLY A 23 54.18 -16.05 7.72
N ALA A 24 55.49 -15.76 7.66
CA ALA A 24 56.52 -16.69 8.14
C ALA A 24 56.39 -17.01 9.64
N GLU A 25 55.85 -16.09 10.44
CA GLU A 25 55.55 -16.32 11.87
C GLU A 25 54.46 -17.37 12.08
N GLU A 26 53.39 -17.35 11.27
CA GLU A 26 52.28 -18.31 11.40
C GLU A 26 52.70 -19.73 10.98
N ILE A 27 53.58 -19.83 9.98
CA ILE A 27 54.24 -21.10 9.62
C ILE A 27 55.17 -21.56 10.76
N ALA A 28 55.93 -20.65 11.37
CA ALA A 28 56.81 -20.98 12.50
C ALA A 28 56.03 -21.45 13.73
N ASP A 29 54.91 -20.81 14.08
CA ASP A 29 54.03 -21.21 15.17
C ASP A 29 53.37 -22.58 14.93
N ILE A 30 52.95 -22.89 13.69
CA ILE A 30 52.43 -24.21 13.32
C ILE A 30 53.51 -25.29 13.49
N LEU A 31 54.73 -25.04 13.01
CA LEU A 31 55.86 -25.97 13.17
C LEU A 31 56.29 -26.14 14.64
N TRP A 32 56.25 -25.05 15.43
CA TRP A 32 56.55 -25.04 16.87
C TRP A 32 55.50 -25.82 17.68
N LEU A 33 54.22 -25.72 17.30
CA LEU A 33 53.13 -26.50 17.89
C LEU A 33 53.25 -27.99 17.51
N ALA A 34 53.52 -28.31 16.24
CA ALA A 34 53.73 -29.68 15.79
C ALA A 34 54.93 -30.35 16.51
N ALA A 35 56.00 -29.59 16.78
CA ALA A 35 57.16 -30.06 17.54
C ALA A 35 56.93 -30.20 19.07
N ARG A 36 55.73 -29.89 19.58
CA ARG A 36 55.44 -29.86 21.04
C ARG A 36 54.19 -30.62 21.49
N VAL A 37 53.47 -31.27 20.58
CA VAL A 37 52.30 -32.11 20.92
C VAL A 37 52.63 -33.58 20.70
N ASP A 38 53.02 -34.27 21.78
CA ASP A 38 53.37 -35.69 21.79
C ASP A 38 52.11 -36.58 21.60
N PRO A 39 52.01 -37.40 20.53
CA PRO A 39 50.77 -38.08 20.14
C PRO A 39 50.54 -39.41 20.89
N ALA A 40 50.56 -39.41 22.22
CA ALA A 40 50.52 -40.65 23.03
C ALA A 40 49.49 -40.66 24.19
N GLY A 41 48.30 -41.22 23.91
CA GLY A 41 47.69 -42.22 24.80
C GLY A 41 46.67 -41.82 25.88
N ALA A 42 45.39 -41.86 25.52
CA ALA A 42 44.32 -42.33 26.43
C ALA A 42 43.17 -42.99 25.63
N ARG A 43 43.02 -44.32 25.75
CA ARG A 43 41.89 -45.07 25.16
C ARG A 43 40.65 -45.02 26.06
N PRO A 44 39.42 -44.90 25.52
CA PRO A 44 38.21 -45.15 26.28
C PRO A 44 38.01 -46.65 26.56
N PRO A 45 37.38 -47.04 27.70
CA PRO A 45 37.04 -48.43 28.00
C PRO A 45 35.79 -48.91 27.22
N GLY A 46 35.67 -50.23 27.03
CA GLY A 46 34.64 -50.86 26.21
C GLY A 46 33.29 -51.11 26.90
N THR A 47 32.27 -51.35 26.08
CA THR A 47 30.86 -51.59 26.48
C THR A 47 30.63 -53.03 26.98
N PRO A 48 29.86 -53.26 28.06
CA PRO A 48 29.37 -54.59 28.43
C PRO A 48 28.17 -55.05 27.56
N PRO A 49 27.91 -56.37 27.44
CA PRO A 49 26.93 -56.94 26.50
C PRO A 49 25.50 -57.10 27.06
N ALA A 50 24.57 -57.55 26.21
CA ALA A 50 23.14 -57.71 26.50
C ALA A 50 22.67 -59.17 26.67
N GLY A 51 21.53 -59.35 27.36
CA GLY A 51 20.79 -60.61 27.51
C GLY A 51 19.74 -60.52 28.65
N ALA A 52 18.67 -61.33 28.73
CA ALA A 52 18.13 -62.30 27.77
C ALA A 52 16.66 -62.66 28.12
N GLY A 53 15.92 -63.30 27.18
CA GLY A 53 14.56 -63.85 27.35
C GLY A 53 13.60 -63.34 26.25
N ALA A 54 13.16 -64.09 25.23
CA ALA A 54 12.53 -65.44 25.13
C ALA A 54 11.02 -65.42 25.45
N GLY A 55 10.12 -65.92 24.58
CA GLY A 55 10.34 -66.50 23.24
C GLY A 55 9.04 -66.83 22.48
N ASP A 56 9.20 -67.46 21.31
CA ASP A 56 8.28 -68.28 20.49
C ASP A 56 6.84 -67.78 20.12
N GLY A 57 6.34 -67.94 18.89
CA GLY A 57 6.96 -68.60 17.72
C GLY A 57 6.18 -68.46 16.39
N ARG A 58 6.67 -69.14 15.35
CA ARG A 58 6.14 -69.33 13.97
C ARG A 58 5.80 -70.84 13.77
N PRO A 59 5.39 -71.41 12.59
CA PRO A 59 5.27 -70.92 11.19
C PRO A 59 3.84 -71.23 10.61
N PRO A 60 3.59 -71.53 9.31
CA PRO A 60 4.22 -71.17 8.02
C PRO A 60 3.30 -70.24 7.16
N ALA A 61 3.64 -69.59 6.03
CA ALA A 61 4.63 -69.77 4.95
C ALA A 61 4.20 -70.70 3.78
N ALA A 62 3.73 -70.11 2.67
CA ALA A 62 3.63 -70.75 1.34
C ALA A 62 3.51 -69.68 0.22
N ASP A 63 4.15 -69.92 -0.93
CA ASP A 63 4.01 -69.21 -2.21
C ASP A 63 4.63 -70.13 -3.28
N PRO A 64 3.86 -70.62 -4.30
CA PRO A 64 4.28 -70.33 -5.69
C PRO A 64 3.18 -70.38 -6.80
N LEU A 65 3.39 -69.53 -7.82
CA LEU A 65 3.17 -69.76 -9.28
C LEU A 65 1.76 -69.76 -9.94
N SER A 66 1.78 -69.23 -11.17
CA SER A 66 0.83 -69.03 -12.29
C SER A 66 0.04 -70.29 -12.79
N PRO A 67 -1.00 -70.24 -13.69
CA PRO A 67 -1.12 -69.32 -14.84
C PRO A 67 -2.52 -68.89 -15.41
N ALA A 68 -2.42 -68.03 -16.44
CA ALA A 68 -3.33 -67.53 -17.49
C ALA A 68 -4.73 -68.12 -17.77
N ALA A 69 -5.69 -67.22 -18.05
CA ALA A 69 -6.69 -67.30 -19.14
C ALA A 69 -7.30 -65.90 -19.45
N GLY A 70 -7.67 -65.62 -20.72
CA GLY A 70 -8.49 -64.46 -21.16
C GLY A 70 -9.94 -64.87 -21.47
N PRO A 71 -10.77 -64.07 -22.21
CA PRO A 71 -10.42 -62.95 -23.10
C PRO A 71 -11.20 -61.63 -22.86
N ASP A 72 -11.03 -60.65 -23.77
CA ASP A 72 -11.65 -59.31 -23.80
C ASP A 72 -13.19 -59.25 -23.85
N PRO A 73 -13.77 -58.07 -23.58
CA PRO A 73 -14.35 -57.29 -24.69
C PRO A 73 -13.62 -55.96 -24.99
N ALA A 74 -13.75 -55.52 -26.24
CA ALA A 74 -12.95 -54.47 -26.87
C ALA A 74 -13.13 -53.04 -26.29
N PRO A 75 -12.11 -52.16 -26.45
CA PRO A 75 -12.17 -50.77 -25.98
C PRO A 75 -13.07 -49.87 -26.85
N LEU A 76 -13.59 -48.80 -26.24
CA LEU A 76 -14.11 -47.62 -26.94
C LEU A 76 -13.42 -46.35 -26.39
N PRO A 77 -13.09 -45.35 -27.24
CA PRO A 77 -12.18 -44.27 -26.87
C PRO A 77 -12.88 -42.94 -26.54
N ALA A 78 -12.31 -42.17 -25.60
CA ALA A 78 -12.32 -40.70 -25.53
C ALA A 78 -11.42 -40.23 -24.36
N PRO A 79 -10.85 -39.01 -24.42
CA PRO A 79 -9.87 -38.59 -25.41
C PRO A 79 -8.54 -38.22 -24.75
N GLY A 80 -7.48 -38.05 -25.54
CA GLY A 80 -6.22 -37.50 -25.05
C GLY A 80 -6.34 -35.99 -24.78
N GLY A 81 -6.02 -35.55 -23.56
CA GLY A 81 -5.78 -34.15 -23.22
C GLY A 81 -4.43 -34.04 -22.48
N PRO A 82 -3.46 -33.25 -22.97
CA PRO A 82 -2.12 -33.23 -22.41
C PRO A 82 -2.00 -32.38 -21.13
N TYR A 83 -0.92 -32.66 -20.38
CA TYR A 83 -0.47 -32.02 -19.13
C TYR A 83 -1.21 -32.36 -17.83
N ALA A 84 -0.44 -32.90 -16.87
CA ALA A 84 -0.81 -33.04 -15.47
C ALA A 84 0.25 -32.33 -14.61
N GLY A 85 -0.15 -31.34 -13.80
CA GLY A 85 0.79 -30.46 -13.07
C GLY A 85 1.42 -31.09 -11.83
N GLU A 86 2.64 -30.63 -11.47
CA GLU A 86 3.32 -31.07 -10.25
C GLU A 86 2.69 -30.49 -8.95
N PRO A 87 2.75 -31.23 -7.82
CA PRO A 87 2.18 -30.80 -6.54
C PRO A 87 3.17 -30.02 -5.65
N ALA A 88 2.67 -28.94 -5.04
CA ALA A 88 3.32 -28.06 -4.07
C ALA A 88 4.37 -28.67 -3.12
N VAL A 89 5.49 -27.95 -3.00
CA VAL A 89 6.58 -28.18 -2.05
C VAL A 89 6.27 -27.53 -0.70
N GLN A 90 6.18 -28.30 0.38
CA GLN A 90 5.79 -27.80 1.71
C GLN A 90 6.99 -27.72 2.68
N LEU A 91 7.16 -26.60 3.40
CA LEU A 91 8.22 -26.38 4.39
C LEU A 91 7.66 -26.36 5.83
N PHE A 92 8.23 -27.23 6.66
CA PHE A 92 7.89 -27.40 8.07
C PHE A 92 9.09 -27.03 8.95
N PRO A 93 8.89 -26.54 10.20
CA PRO A 93 10.01 -26.31 11.10
C PRO A 93 10.79 -27.61 11.35
N ALA A 94 12.10 -27.50 11.59
CA ALA A 94 12.94 -28.68 11.81
C ALA A 94 12.69 -29.42 13.15
N ALA A 95 11.91 -28.81 14.05
CA ALA A 95 11.87 -29.14 15.48
C ALA A 95 10.63 -29.94 15.93
N VAL A 96 9.74 -30.35 15.03
CA VAL A 96 8.54 -31.14 15.39
C VAL A 96 8.93 -32.54 15.87
N ARG A 97 9.24 -32.66 17.16
CA ARG A 97 9.38 -33.92 17.91
C ARG A 97 8.02 -34.30 18.49
N ASP A 98 7.62 -35.56 18.32
CA ASP A 98 6.31 -36.07 18.74
C ASP A 98 6.05 -35.85 20.25
N HIS A 99 5.21 -34.86 20.59
CA HIS A 99 4.80 -34.54 21.97
C HIS A 99 3.35 -34.97 22.29
N ALA A 100 2.89 -36.08 21.69
CA ALA A 100 1.64 -36.74 22.09
C ALA A 100 1.63 -38.25 21.79
N GLY A 101 2.22 -39.05 22.68
CA GLY A 101 1.79 -40.42 23.01
C GLY A 101 1.63 -41.49 21.92
N THR A 102 2.65 -42.34 21.78
CA THR A 102 2.61 -43.74 21.28
C THR A 102 2.52 -43.94 19.74
N PRO A 103 3.43 -44.71 19.12
CA PRO A 103 3.42 -44.93 17.67
C PRO A 103 2.56 -46.13 17.25
N ALA A 104 1.68 -45.94 16.27
CA ALA A 104 0.98 -47.01 15.56
C ALA A 104 0.76 -46.62 14.09
N ASP A 105 1.76 -46.93 13.24
CA ASP A 105 1.78 -46.96 11.76
C ASP A 105 0.99 -45.90 10.93
N ALA A 106 0.66 -44.74 11.51
CA ALA A 106 0.19 -43.57 10.77
C ALA A 106 1.24 -43.13 9.74
N ALA A 107 0.81 -42.92 8.49
CA ALA A 107 1.69 -42.85 7.32
C ALA A 107 2.32 -41.45 7.11
N GLY A 108 2.98 -40.96 8.17
CA GLY A 108 3.56 -39.62 8.27
C GLY A 108 4.50 -39.23 7.12
N ARG A 109 4.48 -37.95 6.76
CA ARG A 109 5.17 -37.42 5.58
C ARG A 109 6.68 -37.42 5.82
N ARG A 110 7.46 -37.66 4.76
CA ARG A 110 8.94 -37.64 4.80
C ARG A 110 9.47 -36.45 4.01
N GLY A 111 10.62 -35.92 4.44
CA GLY A 111 11.22 -34.75 3.81
C GLY A 111 12.74 -34.66 3.90
N SER A 112 13.27 -33.74 3.10
CA SER A 112 14.68 -33.36 3.04
C SER A 112 14.96 -32.18 3.99
N PRO A 113 16.05 -32.18 4.78
CA PRO A 113 16.43 -31.01 5.57
C PRO A 113 16.86 -29.85 4.65
N LEU A 114 16.55 -28.63 5.06
CA LEU A 114 16.92 -27.39 4.37
C LEU A 114 17.48 -26.38 5.38
N ARG A 115 18.45 -25.57 4.97
CA ARG A 115 18.95 -24.41 5.73
C ARG A 115 18.45 -23.12 5.08
N LEU A 116 18.04 -22.16 5.89
CA LEU A 116 17.31 -20.96 5.46
C LEU A 116 17.83 -19.71 6.18
N PRO A 117 17.96 -18.55 5.49
CA PRO A 117 18.50 -17.33 6.08
C PRO A 117 17.56 -16.76 7.16
N ARG A 118 18.13 -16.43 8.31
CA ARG A 118 17.43 -15.84 9.46
C ARG A 118 17.27 -14.32 9.31
N ALA A 119 16.08 -13.82 9.64
CA ALA A 119 15.80 -12.39 9.74
C ALA A 119 16.60 -11.73 10.89
N ALA A 120 17.12 -10.53 10.67
CA ALA A 120 17.80 -9.75 11.73
C ALA A 120 16.82 -9.23 12.80
N SER A 121 17.33 -8.93 13.99
CA SER A 121 16.54 -8.48 15.16
C SER A 121 16.77 -7.03 15.56
N LEU A 122 17.91 -6.43 15.20
CA LEU A 122 18.15 -4.98 15.35
C LEU A 122 17.63 -4.20 14.12
N ASP A 123 17.20 -2.96 14.38
CA ASP A 123 16.62 -2.08 13.36
C ASP A 123 17.65 -1.08 12.78
N ASP A 124 18.50 -0.44 13.61
CA ASP A 124 19.70 0.32 13.15
C ASP A 124 20.95 -0.03 14.00
N PRO A 125 21.72 -1.06 13.58
CA PRO A 125 23.02 -1.40 14.16
C PRO A 125 24.05 -0.25 14.13
N LEU A 126 24.03 0.59 13.09
CA LEU A 126 24.99 1.68 12.91
C LEU A 126 24.72 2.84 13.87
N ALA A 127 23.47 3.13 14.22
CA ALA A 127 23.13 4.09 15.27
C ALA A 127 23.59 3.58 16.63
N LEU A 128 23.44 2.28 16.89
CA LEU A 128 23.94 1.66 18.11
C LEU A 128 25.48 1.80 18.21
N MET A 129 26.23 1.51 17.14
CA MET A 129 27.68 1.76 17.07
C MET A 129 28.02 3.26 17.25
N ARG A 130 27.28 4.17 16.62
CA ARG A 130 27.45 5.63 16.78
C ARG A 130 27.22 6.08 18.23
N SER A 131 26.32 5.45 18.97
CA SER A 131 26.01 5.78 20.38
C SER A 131 27.19 5.52 21.36
N LEU A 132 28.08 4.57 21.01
CA LEU A 132 29.20 4.14 21.84
C LEU A 132 30.42 5.09 21.79
N ARG A 133 30.49 5.97 20.78
CA ARG A 133 31.64 6.87 20.53
C ARG A 133 32.16 7.63 21.78
N PRO A 134 31.35 8.15 22.72
CA PRO A 134 31.85 8.91 23.87
C PRO A 134 32.76 8.16 24.86
N VAL A 135 32.74 6.81 24.85
CA VAL A 135 33.70 5.98 25.62
C VAL A 135 34.81 5.38 24.76
N GLY A 136 34.79 5.55 23.43
CA GLY A 136 35.81 5.04 22.49
C GLY A 136 37.14 5.79 22.48
N ARG A 137 37.59 6.27 23.65
CA ARG A 137 38.89 6.93 23.82
C ARG A 137 40.03 5.93 23.62
N ARG A 138 41.21 6.42 23.25
CA ARG A 138 42.47 5.67 23.36
C ARG A 138 43.22 6.14 24.62
N SER A 139 44.04 5.27 25.18
CA SER A 139 45.01 5.59 26.23
C SER A 139 46.40 5.23 25.71
N ILE A 140 47.28 6.21 25.74
CA ILE A 140 48.73 5.99 25.71
C ILE A 140 49.07 5.12 26.94
N GLY A 141 50.01 4.19 26.79
CA GLY A 141 50.33 3.20 27.84
C GLY A 141 49.42 1.99 27.84
N GLY A 142 49.17 1.40 26.66
CA GLY A 142 48.75 0.00 26.56
C GLY A 142 49.84 -0.99 26.99
N PRO A 143 49.50 -2.28 27.13
CA PRO A 143 50.52 -3.33 27.17
C PRO A 143 51.14 -3.49 25.78
N GLY A 144 52.46 -3.37 25.69
CA GLY A 144 53.21 -3.40 24.43
C GLY A 144 53.75 -2.02 24.02
N GLU A 145 54.74 -2.04 23.13
CA GLU A 145 55.32 -0.84 22.53
C GLU A 145 55.10 -0.90 21.00
N GLU A 146 54.80 0.24 20.40
CA GLU A 146 54.64 0.41 18.95
C GLU A 146 55.83 1.22 18.41
N LEU A 147 56.19 1.00 17.15
CA LEU A 147 57.24 1.79 16.49
C LEU A 147 56.72 3.20 16.21
N ASP A 148 57.42 4.22 16.71
CA ASP A 148 57.22 5.58 16.25
C ASP A 148 57.96 5.73 14.91
N GLU A 149 57.28 5.45 13.81
CA GLU A 149 57.83 5.49 12.45
C GLU A 149 58.50 6.84 12.15
N GLN A 150 57.87 7.95 12.54
CA GLN A 150 58.35 9.30 12.33
C GLN A 150 59.67 9.54 13.09
N LEU A 151 59.69 9.30 14.41
CA LEU A 151 60.91 9.53 15.22
C LEU A 151 62.01 8.50 14.92
N THR A 152 61.63 7.31 14.44
CA THR A 152 62.55 6.28 13.91
C THR A 152 63.25 6.78 12.66
N VAL A 153 62.51 7.31 11.67
CA VAL A 153 63.08 7.89 10.45
C VAL A 153 63.98 9.07 10.80
N GLU A 154 63.51 10.00 11.62
CA GLU A 154 64.27 11.20 12.03
C GLU A 154 65.60 10.84 12.72
N ARG A 155 65.59 9.93 13.71
CA ARG A 155 66.82 9.48 14.36
C ARG A 155 67.71 8.63 13.46
N SER A 156 67.13 7.86 12.53
CA SER A 156 67.91 7.05 11.60
C SER A 156 68.64 7.90 10.57
N ILE A 157 68.05 9.03 10.16
CA ILE A 157 68.70 10.06 9.34
C ILE A 157 69.77 10.79 10.15
N GLU A 158 69.44 11.30 11.35
CA GLU A 158 70.37 12.02 12.24
C GLU A 158 71.64 11.21 12.52
N ARG A 159 71.50 9.90 12.72
CA ARG A 159 72.58 9.00 13.15
C ARG A 159 73.19 8.17 12.02
N MET A 160 72.64 8.27 10.79
CA MET A 160 73.00 7.46 9.62
C MET A 160 72.96 5.93 9.86
N VAL A 161 72.16 5.48 10.85
CA VAL A 161 72.02 4.07 11.25
C VAL A 161 70.56 3.80 11.63
N PRO A 162 69.87 2.79 11.06
CA PRO A 162 68.51 2.43 11.42
C PRO A 162 68.33 2.20 12.92
N THR A 163 67.67 3.14 13.59
CA THR A 163 67.53 3.18 15.05
C THR A 163 66.03 3.20 15.40
N PRO A 164 65.40 2.05 15.63
CA PRO A 164 63.97 1.99 15.97
C PRO A 164 63.69 2.75 17.27
N VAL A 165 62.73 3.66 17.23
CA VAL A 165 62.19 4.36 18.39
C VAL A 165 60.86 3.73 18.75
N LEU A 166 60.79 3.09 19.91
CA LEU A 166 59.57 2.53 20.45
C LEU A 166 58.84 3.56 21.33
N ARG A 167 57.51 3.55 21.29
CA ARG A 167 56.62 4.33 22.17
C ARG A 167 55.54 3.43 22.79
N PRO A 168 54.96 3.78 23.96
CA PRO A 168 53.94 2.94 24.59
C PRO A 168 52.67 2.85 23.73
N ALA A 169 52.25 1.63 23.40
CA ALA A 169 51.22 1.40 22.37
C ALA A 169 49.85 2.03 22.72
N GLU A 170 49.15 2.56 21.71
CA GLU A 170 47.81 3.14 21.88
C GLU A 170 46.74 2.06 22.08
N SER A 171 46.32 1.81 23.31
CA SER A 171 45.26 0.83 23.61
C SER A 171 43.89 1.48 23.83
N ARG A 172 42.81 0.73 23.57
CA ARG A 172 41.50 1.04 24.17
C ARG A 172 41.59 0.89 25.68
N TRP A 173 40.92 1.77 26.42
CA TRP A 173 41.07 1.90 27.89
C TRP A 173 40.05 1.11 28.73
N LEU A 174 39.03 0.53 28.08
CA LEU A 174 37.83 0.00 28.72
C LEU A 174 37.45 -1.39 28.18
N ASP A 175 37.32 -2.38 29.07
CA ASP A 175 36.72 -3.69 28.80
C ASP A 175 35.18 -3.62 28.83
N LEU A 176 34.52 -4.51 28.09
CA LEU A 176 33.09 -4.81 28.25
C LEU A 176 32.87 -6.26 28.67
N ALA A 177 32.16 -6.44 29.79
CA ALA A 177 31.49 -7.70 30.11
C ALA A 177 30.00 -7.59 29.78
N LEU A 178 29.56 -8.31 28.73
CA LEU A 178 28.16 -8.44 28.36
C LEU A 178 27.59 -9.69 29.06
N VAL A 179 26.78 -9.48 30.10
CA VAL A 179 26.19 -10.55 30.91
C VAL A 179 24.75 -10.77 30.45
N VAL A 180 24.41 -11.97 29.98
CA VAL A 180 23.10 -12.31 29.41
C VAL A 180 22.33 -13.21 30.37
N ASP A 181 21.16 -12.78 30.82
CA ASP A 181 20.23 -13.58 31.63
C ASP A 181 19.72 -14.80 30.82
N THR A 182 19.73 -16.00 31.41
CA THR A 182 19.28 -17.24 30.74
C THR A 182 17.91 -17.75 31.19
N HIS A 183 17.10 -16.91 31.86
CA HIS A 183 15.71 -17.23 32.14
C HIS A 183 14.93 -17.62 30.87
N HIS A 184 13.93 -18.51 30.96
CA HIS A 184 13.20 -19.01 29.79
C HIS A 184 12.52 -17.91 28.96
N SER A 185 12.16 -16.76 29.56
CA SER A 185 11.63 -15.60 28.83
C SER A 185 12.67 -14.92 27.92
N MET A 186 13.97 -15.11 28.19
CA MET A 186 15.08 -14.61 27.35
C MET A 186 15.26 -15.39 26.04
N LEU A 187 14.63 -16.57 25.87
CA LEU A 187 14.68 -17.35 24.64
C LEU A 187 14.22 -16.53 23.43
N LEU A 188 13.13 -15.75 23.59
CA LEU A 188 12.53 -14.83 22.60
C LEU A 188 13.49 -13.74 22.08
N TRP A 189 14.63 -13.55 22.75
CA TRP A 189 15.60 -12.51 22.49
C TRP A 189 16.97 -13.06 22.09
N SER A 190 17.14 -14.38 21.98
CA SER A 190 18.38 -15.06 21.57
C SER A 190 19.03 -14.44 20.33
N ASP A 191 18.27 -14.26 19.26
CA ASP A 191 18.72 -13.63 18.01
C ASP A 191 19.20 -12.17 18.22
N LEU A 192 18.45 -11.39 19.02
CA LEU A 192 18.77 -10.01 19.38
C LEU A 192 20.05 -9.93 20.24
N VAL A 193 20.21 -10.83 21.20
CA VAL A 193 21.39 -10.96 22.06
C VAL A 193 22.63 -11.18 21.20
N ASP A 194 22.54 -12.10 20.25
CA ASP A 194 23.69 -12.50 19.44
C ASP A 194 24.02 -11.45 18.36
N GLU A 195 23.02 -10.76 17.82
CA GLU A 195 23.26 -9.62 16.94
C GLU A 195 23.87 -8.44 17.70
N LEU A 196 23.34 -8.10 18.87
CA LEU A 196 23.89 -7.07 19.74
C LEU A 196 25.33 -7.39 20.15
N ARG A 197 25.66 -8.65 20.47
CA ARG A 197 27.03 -9.12 20.70
C ARG A 197 27.91 -8.85 19.48
N ARG A 198 27.48 -9.26 18.28
CA ARG A 198 28.20 -9.00 17.01
C ARG A 198 28.39 -7.51 16.73
N VAL A 199 27.46 -6.63 17.12
CA VAL A 199 27.56 -5.18 16.94
C VAL A 199 28.48 -4.53 17.97
N LEU A 200 28.40 -4.93 19.24
CA LEU A 200 29.28 -4.46 20.31
C LEU A 200 30.75 -4.85 20.03
N THR A 201 31.01 -6.08 19.57
CA THR A 201 32.35 -6.51 19.15
C THR A 201 32.84 -5.73 17.92
N ARG A 202 32.04 -5.65 16.83
CA ARG A 202 32.42 -4.91 15.61
C ARG A 202 32.51 -3.39 15.78
N SER A 203 32.08 -2.83 16.92
CA SER A 203 32.22 -1.40 17.22
C SER A 203 33.67 -0.94 17.36
N GLY A 204 34.59 -1.85 17.72
CA GLY A 204 36.01 -1.51 17.97
C GLY A 204 36.23 -0.48 19.08
N VAL A 205 35.22 -0.21 19.92
CA VAL A 205 35.23 0.83 20.98
C VAL A 205 35.94 0.34 22.25
N PHE A 206 35.72 -0.93 22.61
CA PHE A 206 36.25 -1.57 23.80
C PHE A 206 37.60 -2.25 23.50
N ARG A 207 38.37 -2.54 24.54
CA ARG A 207 39.60 -3.35 24.47
C ARG A 207 39.29 -4.83 24.23
N ASP A 208 38.27 -5.31 24.92
CA ASP A 208 37.81 -6.70 24.91
C ASP A 208 36.29 -6.69 25.15
N VAL A 209 35.56 -7.62 24.53
CA VAL A 209 34.11 -7.78 24.64
C VAL A 209 33.81 -9.23 25.02
N ARG A 210 33.76 -9.50 26.33
CA ARG A 210 33.53 -10.84 26.88
C ARG A 210 32.05 -11.05 27.15
N THR A 211 31.45 -12.03 26.50
CA THR A 211 30.08 -12.47 26.81
C THR A 211 30.09 -13.49 27.95
N TRP A 212 29.15 -13.32 28.87
CA TRP A 212 28.88 -14.24 29.97
C TRP A 212 27.39 -14.56 29.99
N ARG A 213 27.02 -15.76 30.44
CA ARG A 213 25.62 -16.14 30.73
C ARG A 213 25.40 -16.07 32.23
N LEU A 214 24.27 -15.52 32.67
CA LEU A 214 23.81 -15.42 34.06
C LEU A 214 22.66 -16.41 34.25
N THR A 215 22.96 -17.54 34.87
CA THR A 215 21.98 -18.56 35.25
C THR A 215 21.44 -18.27 36.65
N GLY A 216 20.37 -18.95 37.07
CA GLY A 216 19.86 -18.86 38.45
C GLY A 216 19.11 -17.56 38.78
N THR A 217 18.47 -16.94 37.79
CA THR A 217 17.60 -15.75 37.93
C THR A 217 16.13 -16.11 38.23
N GLY A 218 15.77 -17.39 38.20
CA GLY A 218 14.46 -17.89 38.62
C GLY A 218 14.18 -17.66 40.12
N SER A 219 12.92 -17.80 40.53
CA SER A 219 12.55 -17.60 41.95
C SER A 219 13.21 -18.65 42.85
N GLY A 220 13.82 -18.22 43.95
CA GLY A 220 14.54 -19.09 44.90
C GLY A 220 15.86 -19.68 44.38
N ALA A 221 16.33 -19.30 43.18
CA ALA A 221 17.57 -19.80 42.62
C ALA A 221 18.80 -18.98 43.05
N THR A 222 19.98 -19.61 42.99
CA THR A 222 21.27 -18.93 43.25
C THR A 222 21.91 -18.49 41.93
N PRO A 223 22.21 -17.19 41.74
CA PRO A 223 22.79 -16.70 40.49
C PRO A 223 24.23 -17.18 40.30
N MET A 224 24.55 -17.67 39.10
CA MET A 224 25.90 -18.11 38.70
C MET A 224 26.24 -17.58 37.31
N VAL A 225 27.52 -17.61 36.93
CA VAL A 225 27.96 -17.15 35.59
C VAL A 225 28.78 -18.18 34.82
N THR A 226 28.62 -18.26 33.50
CA THR A 226 29.45 -19.09 32.61
C THR A 226 29.97 -18.25 31.42
N ARG A 227 31.03 -18.71 30.75
CA ARG A 227 31.58 -18.06 29.54
C ARG A 227 31.02 -18.58 28.21
N GLY A 228 30.08 -19.53 28.24
CA GLY A 228 29.53 -20.16 27.04
C GLY A 228 28.56 -21.30 27.37
N PRO A 229 27.97 -21.96 26.35
CA PRO A 229 27.20 -23.19 26.54
C PRO A 229 28.05 -24.26 27.22
N GLY A 230 27.53 -24.93 28.25
CA GLY A 230 28.23 -26.02 28.96
C GLY A 230 29.50 -25.64 29.74
N GLY A 231 29.91 -24.36 29.75
CA GLY A 231 31.08 -23.93 30.51
C GLY A 231 30.87 -24.05 32.03
N PRO A 232 31.89 -24.38 32.83
CA PRO A 232 31.73 -24.60 34.27
C PRO A 232 31.21 -23.34 34.98
N PRO A 233 30.25 -23.47 35.91
CA PRO A 233 29.64 -22.34 36.61
C PRO A 233 30.64 -21.70 37.58
N ARG A 234 30.74 -20.38 37.49
CA ARG A 234 31.66 -19.52 38.23
C ARG A 234 30.90 -18.60 39.17
N ASN A 235 31.61 -18.07 40.15
CA ASN A 235 31.06 -17.11 41.09
C ASN A 235 30.85 -15.76 40.35
N PRO A 236 29.63 -15.18 40.32
CA PRO A 236 29.37 -13.91 39.63
C PRO A 236 30.31 -12.77 40.07
N LEU A 237 30.80 -12.82 41.31
CA LEU A 237 31.71 -11.81 41.87
C LEU A 237 33.07 -11.78 41.13
N GLU A 238 33.50 -12.86 40.46
CA GLU A 238 34.72 -12.91 39.63
C GLU A 238 34.76 -11.88 38.49
N LEU A 239 33.60 -11.37 38.04
CA LEU A 239 33.54 -10.39 36.95
C LEU A 239 34.01 -9.00 37.36
N ALA A 240 34.04 -8.70 38.67
CA ALA A 240 34.36 -7.38 39.17
C ALA A 240 35.85 -7.05 38.98
N ASP A 241 36.15 -6.01 38.18
CA ASP A 241 37.50 -5.48 38.06
C ASP A 241 37.79 -4.46 39.18
N PRO A 242 38.79 -4.68 40.06
CA PRO A 242 39.20 -3.70 41.06
C PRO A 242 39.80 -2.42 40.46
N ALA A 243 40.35 -2.46 39.23
CA ALA A 243 40.90 -1.29 38.55
C ALA A 243 39.82 -0.36 37.97
N GLY A 244 38.54 -0.80 37.94
CA GLY A 244 37.42 -0.02 37.43
C GLY A 244 37.48 0.26 35.92
N ARG A 245 38.27 -0.50 35.16
CA ARG A 245 38.44 -0.41 33.71
C ARG A 245 37.47 -1.32 32.94
N ARG A 246 36.39 -1.76 33.59
CA ARG A 246 35.35 -2.59 32.99
C ARG A 246 33.96 -1.97 33.11
N LEU A 247 33.24 -1.98 32.00
CA LEU A 247 31.80 -1.79 31.93
C LEU A 247 31.10 -3.16 31.98
N ILE A 248 30.09 -3.30 32.83
CA ILE A 248 29.25 -4.50 32.91
C ILE A 248 27.84 -4.12 32.41
N LEU A 249 27.40 -4.73 31.31
CA LEU A 249 26.05 -4.58 30.78
C LEU A 249 25.28 -5.88 30.99
N VAL A 250 24.24 -5.84 31.82
CA VAL A 250 23.38 -7.00 32.11
C VAL A 250 22.16 -6.95 31.20
N LEU A 251 22.12 -7.83 30.20
CA LEU A 251 21.08 -7.96 29.19
C LEU A 251 19.99 -8.92 29.70
N SER A 252 18.80 -8.40 29.97
CA SER A 252 17.66 -9.15 30.56
C SER A 252 16.34 -8.45 30.24
N ASP A 253 15.22 -9.17 30.20
CA ASP A 253 13.87 -8.58 30.22
C ASP A 253 13.43 -8.17 31.64
N THR A 254 14.16 -8.63 32.67
CA THR A 254 13.88 -8.51 34.11
C THR A 254 12.56 -9.14 34.56
N VAL A 255 12.00 -10.09 33.79
CA VAL A 255 10.75 -10.81 34.08
C VAL A 255 10.96 -11.90 35.13
N ALA A 256 12.15 -12.48 35.23
CA ALA A 256 12.46 -13.58 36.16
C ALA A 256 12.28 -13.17 37.63
N GLY A 257 11.64 -14.04 38.43
CA GLY A 257 11.27 -13.75 39.82
C GLY A 257 12.45 -13.34 40.72
N GLY A 258 13.61 -13.97 40.52
CA GLY A 258 14.83 -13.73 41.30
C GLY A 258 15.38 -12.31 41.20
N TRP A 259 14.98 -11.49 40.22
CA TRP A 259 15.30 -10.06 40.19
C TRP A 259 14.73 -9.30 41.41
N ARG A 260 13.64 -9.78 42.01
CA ARG A 260 13.08 -9.25 43.28
C ARG A 260 13.86 -9.71 44.51
N GLU A 261 14.71 -10.72 44.39
CA GLU A 261 15.28 -11.45 45.51
C GLU A 261 16.70 -10.98 45.88
N ALA A 262 17.07 -11.23 47.14
CA ALA A 262 18.35 -10.80 47.71
C ALA A 262 19.60 -11.32 46.98
N PRO A 263 19.65 -12.55 46.38
CA PRO A 263 20.84 -13.05 45.69
C PRO A 263 21.22 -12.22 44.46
N VAL A 264 20.30 -12.02 43.50
CA VAL A 264 20.55 -11.25 42.27
C VAL A 264 20.86 -9.79 42.61
N GLN A 265 20.13 -9.20 43.55
CA GLN A 265 20.40 -7.84 44.03
C GLN A 265 21.74 -7.74 44.81
N GLY A 266 22.22 -8.83 45.41
CA GLY A 266 23.55 -8.92 46.02
C GLY A 266 24.67 -8.87 45.00
N VAL A 267 24.57 -9.67 43.92
CA VAL A 267 25.51 -9.64 42.79
C VAL A 267 25.56 -8.25 42.16
N LEU A 268 24.41 -7.65 41.88
CA LEU A 268 24.33 -6.29 41.33
C LEU A 268 24.95 -5.24 42.27
N ARG A 269 24.73 -5.32 43.59
CA ARG A 269 25.36 -4.42 44.58
C ARG A 269 26.89 -4.55 44.55
N HIS A 270 27.43 -5.77 44.45
CA HIS A 270 28.87 -6.00 44.40
C HIS A 270 29.49 -5.51 43.07
N TRP A 271 28.87 -5.77 41.93
CA TRP A 271 29.34 -5.25 40.64
C TRP A 271 29.35 -3.72 40.63
N CYS A 272 28.26 -3.08 41.08
CA CYS A 272 28.14 -1.63 41.20
C CYS A 272 29.16 -1.01 42.18
N ALA A 273 29.74 -1.80 43.09
CA ALA A 273 30.77 -1.32 43.99
C ALA A 273 32.10 -1.06 43.26
N HIS A 274 32.46 -1.89 42.30
CA HIS A 274 33.79 -1.86 41.68
C HIS A 274 33.77 -1.33 40.23
N ASN A 275 32.65 -1.50 39.51
CA ASN A 275 32.55 -1.28 38.07
C ASN A 275 31.42 -0.31 37.72
N ALA A 276 31.49 0.26 36.51
CA ALA A 276 30.31 0.84 35.88
C ALA A 276 29.38 -0.31 35.47
N VAL A 277 28.12 -0.28 35.93
CA VAL A 277 27.11 -1.33 35.69
C VAL A 277 25.81 -0.72 35.22
N ALA A 278 25.15 -1.35 34.25
CA ALA A 278 23.79 -1.07 33.85
C ALA A 278 23.01 -2.35 33.51
N VAL A 279 21.70 -2.31 33.67
CA VAL A 279 20.79 -3.27 33.04
C VAL A 279 20.39 -2.72 31.67
N LEU A 280 20.70 -3.48 30.62
CA LEU A 280 20.24 -3.21 29.27
C LEU A 280 18.96 -4.02 29.08
N ASN A 281 17.80 -3.39 29.24
CA ASN A 281 16.53 -4.11 29.18
C ASN A 281 16.09 -4.30 27.72
N VAL A 282 15.82 -5.54 27.33
CA VAL A 282 15.38 -5.90 25.97
C VAL A 282 13.93 -5.50 25.69
N LEU A 283 13.08 -5.41 26.73
CA LEU A 283 11.73 -4.89 26.59
C LEU A 283 11.76 -3.38 26.23
N PRO A 284 10.84 -2.92 25.36
CA PRO A 284 10.59 -1.49 25.15
C PRO A 284 10.30 -0.75 26.47
N GLU A 285 10.68 0.52 26.59
CA GLU A 285 10.55 1.28 27.86
C GLU A 285 9.09 1.36 28.36
N ARG A 286 8.10 1.19 27.46
CA ARG A 286 6.66 1.10 27.76
C ARG A 286 6.24 -0.18 28.51
N LEU A 287 6.99 -1.28 28.38
CA LEU A 287 6.68 -2.59 28.98
C LEU A 287 7.47 -2.91 30.25
N TRP A 288 8.37 -2.03 30.71
CA TRP A 288 9.15 -2.22 31.96
C TRP A 288 8.32 -2.30 33.24
N THR A 289 7.01 -2.05 33.16
CA THR A 289 6.04 -2.30 34.24
C THR A 289 5.57 -3.75 34.32
N ARG A 290 5.76 -4.57 33.26
CA ARG A 290 5.46 -6.01 33.23
C ARG A 290 6.61 -6.87 33.77
N GLY A 291 7.83 -6.32 33.89
CA GLY A 291 8.97 -7.01 34.52
C GLY A 291 8.76 -7.23 36.02
N ALA A 292 9.51 -8.17 36.61
CA ALA A 292 9.46 -8.44 38.05
C ALA A 292 9.87 -7.21 38.86
N VAL A 293 10.91 -6.49 38.43
CA VAL A 293 11.40 -5.26 39.06
C VAL A 293 11.03 -4.03 38.23
N ARG A 294 10.40 -3.04 38.87
CA ARG A 294 9.96 -1.80 38.20
C ARG A 294 11.03 -0.70 38.29
N PRO A 295 11.59 -0.22 37.17
CA PRO A 295 12.52 0.91 37.17
C PRO A 295 11.83 2.22 37.59
N VAL A 296 12.55 3.09 38.30
CA VAL A 296 12.09 4.41 38.75
C VAL A 296 13.05 5.52 38.30
N PRO A 297 12.55 6.73 37.97
CA PRO A 297 13.41 7.79 37.41
C PRO A 297 14.31 8.46 38.46
N PHE A 298 15.61 8.48 38.18
CA PHE A 298 16.61 9.25 38.92
C PHE A 298 17.34 10.21 37.97
N SER A 299 17.75 11.36 38.51
CA SER A 299 18.85 12.14 37.92
C SER A 299 20.16 11.58 38.49
N VAL A 300 21.10 11.21 37.61
CA VAL A 300 22.41 10.65 37.98
C VAL A 300 23.56 11.40 37.29
N ARG A 301 24.75 11.36 37.89
CA ARG A 301 25.96 12.06 37.42
C ARG A 301 27.21 11.32 37.87
N ALA A 302 28.22 11.25 37.01
CA ALA A 302 29.53 10.68 37.31
C ALA A 302 30.64 11.70 37.00
N ASP A 303 31.54 11.89 37.97
CA ASP A 303 32.62 12.89 37.92
C ASP A 303 33.95 12.34 37.35
N ARG A 304 34.01 11.05 37.02
CA ARG A 304 35.18 10.39 36.43
C ARG A 304 34.76 9.33 35.40
N PRO A 305 35.53 9.10 34.33
CA PRO A 305 35.26 8.02 33.38
C PRO A 305 35.24 6.65 34.09
N ALA A 306 34.31 5.78 33.67
CA ALA A 306 34.08 4.45 34.25
C ALA A 306 33.90 4.45 35.79
N ALA A 307 33.37 5.55 36.36
CA ALA A 307 33.04 5.59 37.77
C ALA A 307 32.18 4.39 38.18
N ALA A 308 32.53 3.71 39.27
CA ALA A 308 31.73 2.61 39.78
C ALA A 308 30.32 3.10 40.16
N THR A 309 29.27 2.39 39.80
CA THR A 309 27.88 2.89 39.91
C THR A 309 27.49 3.30 41.34
N ARG A 310 28.06 2.68 42.38
CA ARG A 310 27.86 3.10 43.79
C ARG A 310 28.24 4.57 44.04
N SER A 311 29.26 5.04 43.32
CA SER A 311 29.89 6.37 43.46
C SER A 311 29.28 7.45 42.56
N TRP A 312 28.23 7.13 41.79
CA TRP A 312 27.49 8.14 41.03
C TRP A 312 26.64 8.99 41.97
N GLN A 313 26.69 10.30 41.80
CA GLN A 313 25.79 11.22 42.47
C GLN A 313 24.37 10.99 41.92
N ARG A 314 23.38 10.97 42.81
CA ARG A 314 21.99 10.62 42.49
C ARG A 314 20.98 11.50 43.22
N ALA A 315 19.95 11.93 42.50
CA ALA A 315 18.81 12.67 43.03
C ALA A 315 17.51 12.05 42.51
N ALA A 316 16.54 11.81 43.40
CA ALA A 316 15.26 11.21 43.04
C ALA A 316 14.39 12.21 42.25
N ALA A 317 13.83 11.79 41.11
CA ALA A 317 13.01 12.67 40.27
C ALA A 317 11.56 12.77 40.78
N VAL A 318 11.38 13.42 41.93
CA VAL A 318 10.08 13.59 42.61
C VAL A 318 9.10 14.39 41.72
N ARG A 319 7.96 13.77 41.38
CA ARG A 319 6.78 14.52 40.91
C ARG A 319 6.26 15.37 42.09
N ARG A 320 6.36 16.70 41.98
CA ARG A 320 5.67 17.62 42.91
C ARG A 320 4.16 17.54 42.67
N ALA A 321 3.44 16.76 43.49
CA ALA A 321 2.01 16.95 43.65
C ALA A 321 1.75 18.31 44.34
N ARG A 322 0.71 19.04 43.92
CA ARG A 322 0.38 20.37 44.46
C ARG A 322 -0.47 20.29 45.74
N THR A 323 0.10 19.80 46.84
CA THR A 323 -0.53 19.88 48.18
C THR A 323 0.51 20.02 49.30
N GLY A 324 0.38 21.09 50.09
CA GLY A 324 0.75 21.16 51.51
C GLY A 324 2.22 21.03 51.95
N GLY A 325 2.86 22.18 52.25
CA GLY A 325 3.79 22.30 53.39
C GLY A 325 5.30 22.06 53.14
N PRO A 326 6.19 22.96 53.61
CA PRO A 326 7.64 22.83 53.45
C PRO A 326 8.29 21.93 54.54
N ARG A 327 8.02 20.62 54.52
CA ARG A 327 8.86 19.70 55.31
C ARG A 327 10.21 19.52 54.62
N ARG A 328 11.31 19.85 55.31
CA ARG A 328 12.67 19.46 54.91
C ARG A 328 12.73 17.94 54.80
N ALA A 329 12.69 17.41 53.58
CA ALA A 329 13.03 16.01 53.34
C ALA A 329 14.52 15.81 53.63
N THR A 330 14.81 15.19 54.77
CA THR A 330 16.17 14.76 55.12
C THR A 330 16.67 13.74 54.09
N ALA A 331 18.00 13.57 53.99
CA ALA A 331 18.65 12.66 53.04
C ALA A 331 18.50 11.17 53.43
N ALA A 332 17.28 10.73 53.73
CA ALA A 332 16.97 9.40 54.20
C ALA A 332 17.02 8.37 53.06
N ALA A 333 17.80 7.31 53.26
CA ALA A 333 17.83 6.10 52.43
C ALA A 333 18.06 6.32 50.92
N ALA A 334 19.12 7.06 50.55
CA ALA A 334 19.66 7.11 49.19
C ALA A 334 20.33 5.78 48.78
N GLY A 335 19.56 4.69 48.77
CA GLY A 335 20.07 3.32 48.57
C GLY A 335 20.77 3.09 47.23
N ALA A 336 21.43 1.93 47.12
CA ALA A 336 22.11 1.49 45.91
C ALA A 336 21.13 1.34 44.74
N VAL A 337 21.58 1.74 43.55
CA VAL A 337 20.79 1.74 42.32
C VAL A 337 21.60 1.22 41.15
N VAL A 338 20.91 0.62 40.16
CA VAL A 338 21.48 0.27 38.85
C VAL A 338 20.68 1.01 37.78
N PRO A 339 21.29 1.74 36.85
CA PRO A 339 20.58 2.32 35.72
C PRO A 339 19.99 1.23 34.83
N VAL A 340 18.80 1.51 34.29
CA VAL A 340 18.11 0.69 33.29
C VAL A 340 17.94 1.53 32.02
N VAL A 341 18.32 0.97 30.88
CA VAL A 341 18.18 1.58 29.55
C VAL A 341 17.73 0.54 28.53
N GLY A 342 16.97 0.94 27.52
CA GLY A 342 16.61 0.06 26.40
C GLY A 342 17.77 -0.18 25.44
N VAL A 343 17.68 -1.24 24.63
CA VAL A 343 18.66 -1.58 23.57
C VAL A 343 18.78 -0.48 22.50
N ALA A 344 17.74 0.33 22.31
CA ALA A 344 17.71 1.44 21.35
C ALA A 344 18.87 2.44 21.54
N ALA A 345 19.48 2.86 20.42
CA ALA A 345 20.69 3.70 20.40
C ALA A 345 20.58 5.00 21.23
N GLY A 346 19.39 5.63 21.26
CA GLY A 346 19.15 6.83 22.08
C GLY A 346 19.15 6.56 23.60
N SER A 347 18.74 5.37 24.03
CA SER A 347 18.79 4.95 25.43
C SER A 347 20.20 4.53 25.84
N LEU A 348 20.89 3.78 24.99
CA LEU A 348 22.30 3.46 25.20
C LEU A 348 23.18 4.73 25.24
N ALA A 349 22.97 5.70 24.34
CA ALA A 349 23.67 6.99 24.36
C ALA A 349 23.49 7.78 25.68
N ARG A 350 22.31 7.70 26.31
CA ARG A 350 22.06 8.33 27.62
C ARG A 350 22.94 7.72 28.72
N LEU A 351 23.08 6.38 28.74
CA LEU A 351 23.98 5.67 29.67
C LEU A 351 25.46 5.96 29.36
N VAL A 352 25.89 5.75 28.12
CA VAL A 352 27.29 5.84 27.68
C VAL A 352 27.89 7.21 28.02
N ARG A 353 27.11 8.29 27.89
CA ARG A 353 27.54 9.64 28.27
C ARG A 353 27.75 9.81 29.79
N VAL A 354 27.01 9.11 30.66
CA VAL A 354 27.30 9.05 32.11
C VAL A 354 28.59 8.26 32.35
N VAL A 355 28.74 7.08 31.72
CA VAL A 355 29.95 6.23 31.85
C VAL A 355 31.21 6.95 31.37
N SER A 356 31.09 7.86 30.38
CA SER A 356 32.20 8.69 29.92
C SER A 356 32.69 9.76 30.92
N GLY A 357 31.98 9.95 32.03
CA GLY A 357 32.42 10.80 33.14
C GLY A 357 32.43 12.30 32.85
N ASP A 358 31.53 12.80 31.99
CA ASP A 358 31.51 14.21 31.56
C ASP A 358 30.95 15.19 32.61
N GLY A 359 30.69 14.73 33.83
CA GLY A 359 30.20 15.56 34.92
C GLY A 359 28.80 16.14 34.73
N ARG A 360 27.99 15.71 33.75
CA ARG A 360 26.64 16.27 33.51
C ARG A 360 25.53 15.40 34.11
N TRP A 361 24.57 16.03 34.78
CA TRP A 361 23.35 15.37 35.28
C TRP A 361 22.51 14.83 34.12
N ARG A 362 22.06 13.58 34.22
CA ARG A 362 21.16 12.93 33.24
C ARG A 362 20.05 12.16 33.93
N ARG A 363 18.86 12.18 33.33
CA ARG A 363 17.71 11.40 33.79
C ARG A 363 17.76 10.00 33.18
N LEU A 364 17.92 8.97 34.02
CA LEU A 364 17.81 7.57 33.66
C LEU A 364 16.71 6.91 34.50
N ALA A 365 16.16 5.79 34.02
CA ALA A 365 15.45 4.88 34.90
C ALA A 365 16.48 4.08 35.71
N CYS A 366 16.14 3.65 36.93
CA CYS A 366 17.01 2.86 37.78
C CYS A 366 16.22 1.82 38.59
N LEU A 367 16.80 0.64 38.79
CA LEU A 367 16.37 -0.28 39.85
C LEU A 367 16.89 0.22 41.21
N ARG A 368 16.14 -0.05 42.29
CA ARG A 368 16.61 0.13 43.68
C ARG A 368 16.99 -1.24 44.23
N LEU A 369 18.24 -1.39 44.69
CA LEU A 369 18.76 -2.65 45.25
C LEU A 369 18.57 -2.76 46.77
N ASP A 370 18.15 -1.66 47.41
CA ASP A 370 17.91 -1.56 48.85
C ASP A 370 16.41 -1.37 49.16
N ALA A 371 15.55 -1.75 48.23
CA ALA A 371 14.11 -1.81 48.48
C ALA A 371 13.80 -3.13 49.17
N GLN A 372 13.25 -3.08 50.39
CA GLN A 372 12.49 -4.23 50.90
C GLN A 372 11.41 -4.61 49.87
N PRO A 373 11.04 -5.90 49.75
CA PRO A 373 9.91 -6.33 48.94
C PRO A 373 8.61 -5.78 49.57
N GLY A 374 8.29 -4.53 49.26
CA GLY A 374 7.12 -3.87 49.76
C GLY A 374 5.86 -4.59 49.28
N ARG A 375 4.77 -4.44 50.05
CA ARG A 375 3.42 -4.78 49.60
C ARG A 375 2.98 -3.83 48.47
N ALA A 376 3.61 -3.97 47.30
CA ALA A 376 2.97 -3.60 46.05
C ALA A 376 1.68 -4.40 45.96
N SER A 377 0.62 -3.78 45.46
CA SER A 377 -0.65 -4.44 45.19
C SER A 377 -0.39 -5.72 44.41
N THR A 378 -1.02 -6.82 44.83
CA THR A 378 -1.18 -7.99 43.96
C THR A 378 -1.65 -7.51 42.59
N PRO A 379 -1.06 -7.98 41.47
CA PRO A 379 -1.75 -7.94 40.20
C PRO A 379 -3.15 -8.51 40.42
N ALA A 380 -4.18 -7.86 39.90
CA ALA A 380 -5.56 -8.29 40.10
C ALA A 380 -5.68 -9.75 39.65
N GLU A 381 -6.02 -10.61 40.60
CA GLU A 381 -6.22 -12.06 40.43
C GLU A 381 -5.10 -12.77 39.65
N ALA A 382 -4.05 -13.14 40.39
CA ALA A 382 -3.54 -14.49 40.21
C ALA A 382 -4.70 -15.46 40.53
N ALA A 383 -5.42 -15.87 39.48
CA ALA A 383 -6.62 -16.70 39.60
C ALA A 383 -6.33 -17.97 40.40
N ALA A 384 -7.34 -18.46 41.12
CA ALA A 384 -7.20 -19.64 41.98
C ALA A 384 -6.61 -20.83 41.17
N PRO A 385 -5.63 -21.57 41.71
CA PRO A 385 -4.92 -22.62 40.97
C PRO A 385 -5.87 -23.76 40.60
N GLY A 386 -6.41 -23.70 39.39
CA GLY A 386 -7.39 -24.65 38.87
C GLY A 386 -8.06 -24.17 37.58
N VAL A 387 -8.47 -22.90 37.51
CA VAL A 387 -9.18 -22.36 36.34
C VAL A 387 -8.22 -21.63 35.41
N ARG A 388 -7.89 -22.25 34.26
CA ARG A 388 -7.28 -21.53 33.14
C ARG A 388 -8.36 -20.68 32.45
N PRO A 389 -8.08 -19.43 32.05
CA PRO A 389 -9.06 -18.62 31.31
C PRO A 389 -9.38 -19.28 29.97
N THR A 390 -10.60 -19.08 29.45
CA THR A 390 -10.93 -19.56 28.10
C THR A 390 -10.12 -18.82 27.03
N GLY A 391 -9.97 -19.44 25.86
CA GLY A 391 -9.20 -18.83 24.76
C GLY A 391 -9.73 -17.46 24.32
N LEU A 392 -11.03 -17.22 24.43
CA LEU A 392 -11.64 -15.91 24.15
C LEU A 392 -11.28 -14.88 25.23
N GLU A 393 -11.45 -15.20 26.51
CA GLU A 393 -11.04 -14.33 27.63
C GLU A 393 -9.55 -13.95 27.58
N ALA A 394 -8.69 -14.89 27.19
CA ALA A 394 -7.26 -14.64 27.03
C ALA A 394 -6.99 -13.64 25.89
N VAL A 395 -7.68 -13.76 24.75
CA VAL A 395 -7.60 -12.81 23.63
C VAL A 395 -8.19 -11.44 24.01
N GLU A 396 -9.30 -11.39 24.75
CA GLU A 396 -9.90 -10.13 25.22
C GLU A 396 -9.02 -9.40 26.23
N ARG A 397 -8.50 -10.11 27.24
CA ARG A 397 -7.55 -9.57 28.23
C ARG A 397 -6.25 -9.06 27.59
N PHE A 398 -5.80 -9.75 26.53
CA PHE A 398 -4.70 -9.29 25.70
C PHE A 398 -5.06 -8.02 24.92
N ARG A 399 -6.17 -8.00 24.18
CA ARG A 399 -6.65 -6.83 23.41
C ARG A 399 -6.85 -5.59 24.28
N ALA A 400 -7.35 -5.76 25.51
CA ALA A 400 -7.51 -4.67 26.48
C ALA A 400 -6.19 -4.07 27.00
N SER A 401 -5.04 -4.70 26.75
CA SER A 401 -3.74 -4.31 27.33
C SER A 401 -2.56 -4.26 26.35
N ALA A 402 -2.76 -4.58 25.08
CA ALA A 402 -1.73 -4.66 24.03
C ALA A 402 -1.96 -3.67 22.88
N SER A 403 -0.87 -3.16 22.32
CA SER A 403 -0.87 -2.25 21.17
C SER A 403 -1.52 -2.84 19.92
N PRO A 404 -2.14 -2.02 19.02
CA PRO A 404 -2.80 -2.51 17.82
C PRO A 404 -1.89 -3.37 16.92
N THR A 405 -0.61 -2.98 16.78
CA THR A 405 0.40 -3.73 16.01
C THR A 405 0.68 -5.11 16.63
N ALA A 406 0.68 -5.22 17.96
CA ALA A 406 0.80 -6.52 18.64
C ALA A 406 -0.47 -7.37 18.47
N GLN A 407 -1.66 -6.75 18.42
CA GLN A 407 -2.92 -7.46 18.13
C GLN A 407 -2.97 -8.01 16.70
N GLN A 408 -2.49 -7.24 15.71
CA GLN A 408 -2.33 -7.69 14.32
C GLN A 408 -1.30 -8.82 14.22
N LEU A 409 -0.14 -8.66 14.86
CA LEU A 409 0.91 -9.69 14.88
C LEU A 409 0.41 -11.00 15.49
N ALA A 410 -0.34 -10.96 16.60
CA ALA A 410 -0.93 -12.15 17.21
C ALA A 410 -1.86 -12.92 16.24
N ALA A 411 -2.67 -12.21 15.45
CA ALA A 411 -3.55 -12.83 14.46
C ALA A 411 -2.78 -13.49 13.30
N HIS A 412 -1.72 -12.86 12.80
CA HIS A 412 -0.85 -13.49 11.79
C HIS A 412 -0.08 -14.69 12.36
N LEU A 413 0.37 -14.63 13.62
CA LEU A 413 1.01 -15.76 14.30
C LEU A 413 0.05 -16.95 14.52
N ALA A 414 -1.26 -16.70 14.63
CA ALA A 414 -2.27 -17.75 14.69
C ALA A 414 -2.37 -18.61 13.41
N ALA A 415 -1.83 -18.14 12.27
CA ALA A 415 -1.80 -18.89 11.02
C ALA A 415 -0.64 -19.90 10.90
N VAL A 416 0.43 -19.79 11.68
CA VAL A 416 1.70 -20.52 11.48
C VAL A 416 2.15 -21.39 12.67
N PRO A 417 3.10 -22.31 12.47
CA PRO A 417 3.98 -22.82 13.52
C PRO A 417 4.65 -21.67 14.28
N LEU A 418 4.81 -21.83 15.59
CA LEU A 418 5.33 -20.78 16.46
C LEU A 418 6.74 -21.13 16.92
N THR A 419 7.70 -21.23 15.99
CA THR A 419 9.12 -21.27 16.34
C THR A 419 9.71 -19.86 16.21
N LEU A 420 10.67 -19.48 17.06
CA LEU A 420 11.17 -18.10 17.10
C LEU A 420 11.66 -17.56 15.73
N PRO A 421 12.36 -18.35 14.88
CA PRO A 421 12.71 -17.92 13.53
C PRO A 421 11.49 -17.62 12.66
N VAL A 422 10.46 -18.48 12.69
CA VAL A 422 9.21 -18.30 11.93
C VAL A 422 8.43 -17.08 12.44
N MET A 423 8.33 -16.89 13.75
CA MET A 423 7.67 -15.72 14.34
C MET A 423 8.37 -14.40 13.92
N THR A 424 9.70 -14.43 13.81
CA THR A 424 10.51 -13.28 13.39
C THR A 424 10.44 -13.05 11.87
N LEU A 425 10.32 -14.11 11.07
CA LEU A 425 10.03 -14.03 9.63
C LEU A 425 8.64 -13.41 9.38
N VAL A 426 7.59 -13.92 10.01
CA VAL A 426 6.21 -13.39 9.92
C VAL A 426 6.16 -11.92 10.33
N ARG A 427 6.87 -11.52 11.40
CA ARG A 427 7.01 -10.11 11.80
C ARG A 427 7.57 -9.26 10.66
N ARG A 428 8.69 -9.67 10.04
CA ARG A 428 9.36 -8.89 8.97
C ARG A 428 8.64 -8.94 7.62
N SER A 429 7.93 -10.01 7.27
CA SER A 429 7.29 -10.16 5.97
C SER A 429 5.96 -9.41 5.86
N LEU A 430 5.16 -9.38 6.94
CA LEU A 430 3.80 -8.84 6.94
C LEU A 430 3.68 -7.45 7.56
N LEU A 431 4.45 -7.13 8.60
CA LEU A 431 4.30 -5.89 9.38
C LEU A 431 5.62 -5.11 9.42
N ARG A 432 5.94 -4.41 8.32
CA ARG A 432 7.25 -3.75 8.11
C ARG A 432 7.63 -2.75 9.23
N ASP A 433 6.65 -2.03 9.79
CA ASP A 433 6.88 -1.06 10.88
C ASP A 433 6.91 -1.69 12.29
N SER A 434 6.81 -3.02 12.42
CA SER A 434 6.71 -3.69 13.72
C SER A 434 8.07 -3.98 14.37
N GLU A 435 8.45 -3.17 15.36
CA GLU A 435 9.57 -3.43 16.27
C GLU A 435 9.54 -4.86 16.85
N HIS A 436 10.70 -5.45 17.18
CA HIS A 436 10.78 -6.71 17.95
C HIS A 436 10.03 -6.64 19.30
N GLY A 437 9.86 -5.43 19.84
CA GLY A 437 9.04 -5.15 21.02
C GLY A 437 7.58 -5.61 20.92
N HIS A 438 7.00 -5.68 19.72
CA HIS A 438 5.62 -6.17 19.54
C HIS A 438 5.51 -7.69 19.70
N LEU A 439 6.54 -8.44 19.29
CA LEU A 439 6.62 -9.89 19.50
C LEU A 439 6.67 -10.22 21.00
N ALA A 440 7.44 -9.44 21.77
CA ALA A 440 7.47 -9.54 23.22
C ALA A 440 6.14 -9.11 23.89
N GLU A 441 5.41 -8.17 23.28
CA GLU A 441 4.10 -7.72 23.77
C GLU A 441 3.02 -8.81 23.61
N VAL A 442 3.08 -9.57 22.51
CA VAL A 442 2.30 -10.82 22.29
C VAL A 442 2.69 -11.89 23.31
N ALA A 443 3.98 -12.19 23.45
CA ALA A 443 4.46 -13.27 24.29
C ALA A 443 4.22 -13.03 25.79
N LEU A 444 4.45 -11.81 26.27
CA LEU A 444 4.08 -11.37 27.63
C LEU A 444 2.62 -10.89 27.71
N GLY A 445 1.80 -11.24 26.71
CA GLY A 445 0.36 -10.95 26.65
C GLY A 445 -0.53 -12.00 27.33
N GLY A 446 0.05 -13.13 27.76
CA GLY A 446 -0.69 -14.24 28.38
C GLY A 446 -1.44 -15.13 27.38
N LEU A 447 -1.06 -15.08 26.09
CA LEU A 447 -1.66 -15.89 25.03
C LEU A 447 -1.06 -17.29 24.89
N PHE A 448 0.20 -17.47 25.30
CA PHE A 448 0.93 -18.73 25.15
C PHE A 448 0.86 -19.61 26.41
N ALA A 449 1.00 -20.92 26.21
CA ALA A 449 1.21 -21.88 27.29
C ALA A 449 2.59 -21.68 27.96
N PRO A 450 2.76 -22.09 29.24
CA PRO A 450 4.06 -21.97 29.92
C PRO A 450 5.12 -22.88 29.28
N TRP A 451 6.22 -22.29 28.78
CA TRP A 451 7.32 -23.03 28.16
C TRP A 451 8.45 -23.39 29.15
N GLY A 452 9.06 -24.57 28.94
CA GLY A 452 10.01 -25.21 29.86
C GLY A 452 11.45 -24.66 29.83
N ALA A 453 12.32 -25.28 30.63
CA ALA A 453 13.69 -24.82 30.86
C ALA A 453 14.71 -25.27 29.80
N GLU A 454 15.71 -24.40 29.55
CA GLU A 454 16.97 -24.63 28.82
C GLU A 454 16.92 -25.58 27.60
N GLN A 455 15.98 -25.31 26.69
CA GLN A 455 15.98 -25.83 25.31
C GLN A 455 16.67 -24.84 24.35
N ASP A 456 17.13 -25.31 23.19
CA ASP A 456 17.69 -24.43 22.16
C ASP A 456 16.59 -23.54 21.55
N ALA A 457 16.87 -22.25 21.35
CA ALA A 457 15.90 -21.31 20.79
C ALA A 457 15.53 -21.59 19.32
N GLU A 458 16.31 -22.42 18.60
CA GLU A 458 15.93 -22.98 17.29
C GLU A 458 15.07 -24.25 17.38
N GLU A 459 15.00 -24.90 18.55
CA GLU A 459 14.22 -26.13 18.76
C GLU A 459 12.92 -25.92 19.58
N VAL A 460 12.72 -24.76 20.21
CA VAL A 460 11.48 -24.44 20.92
C VAL A 460 10.36 -24.06 19.94
N GLU A 461 9.30 -24.87 19.92
CA GLU A 461 7.98 -24.46 19.44
C GLU A 461 7.14 -23.95 20.62
N PHE A 462 6.63 -22.73 20.51
CA PHE A 462 5.71 -22.14 21.47
C PHE A 462 4.27 -22.62 21.20
N GLU A 463 3.45 -22.79 22.23
CA GLU A 463 2.04 -23.16 22.05
C GLU A 463 1.13 -22.01 22.47
N PHE A 464 0.02 -21.80 21.77
CA PHE A 464 -1.09 -20.96 22.26
C PHE A 464 -1.86 -21.70 23.37
N LEU A 465 -2.46 -20.95 24.31
CA LEU A 465 -3.45 -21.52 25.22
C LEU A 465 -4.65 -22.07 24.43
N PRO A 466 -5.32 -23.15 24.91
CA PRO A 466 -6.46 -23.75 24.22
C PRO A 466 -7.55 -22.73 23.84
N GLY A 467 -7.96 -22.73 22.57
CA GLY A 467 -8.97 -21.82 22.02
C GLY A 467 -8.45 -20.43 21.60
N VAL A 468 -7.21 -20.04 21.94
CA VAL A 468 -6.65 -18.72 21.57
C VAL A 468 -6.40 -18.64 20.07
N ARG A 469 -5.86 -19.69 19.45
CA ARG A 469 -5.57 -19.71 18.00
C ARG A 469 -6.86 -19.57 17.20
N GLU A 470 -7.91 -20.23 17.66
CA GLU A 470 -9.26 -20.23 17.09
C GLU A 470 -9.92 -18.85 17.25
N ALA A 471 -9.87 -18.26 18.44
CA ALA A 471 -10.41 -16.93 18.72
C ALA A 471 -9.68 -15.80 17.96
N LEU A 472 -8.36 -15.92 17.75
CA LEU A 472 -7.58 -14.97 16.95
C LEU A 472 -7.93 -15.06 15.45
N LEU A 473 -8.05 -16.27 14.90
CA LEU A 473 -8.40 -16.47 13.49
C LEU A 473 -9.86 -16.10 13.20
N GLY A 474 -10.80 -16.51 14.05
CA GLY A 474 -12.23 -16.28 13.86
C GLY A 474 -12.73 -14.85 14.11
N SER A 475 -11.85 -13.94 14.57
CA SER A 475 -12.21 -12.54 14.86
C SER A 475 -11.65 -11.51 13.86
N GLN A 476 -11.03 -11.94 12.75
CA GLN A 476 -10.60 -11.07 11.65
C GLN A 476 -11.58 -11.06 10.46
N LEU A 477 -12.86 -10.77 10.75
CA LEU A 477 -14.02 -10.85 9.85
C LEU A 477 -14.54 -12.28 9.60
N ARG A 478 -15.80 -12.38 9.13
CA ARG A 478 -16.48 -13.63 8.75
C ARG A 478 -16.00 -14.13 7.36
N GLY A 479 -14.70 -14.41 7.23
CA GLY A 479 -14.09 -14.91 5.99
C GLY A 479 -13.09 -16.03 6.28
N ASP A 480 -12.80 -16.88 5.29
CA ASP A 480 -12.17 -18.17 5.53
C ASP A 480 -10.79 -18.11 6.21
N VAL A 481 -10.70 -18.86 7.32
CA VAL A 481 -9.45 -19.12 8.05
C VAL A 481 -8.37 -19.74 7.14
N ALA A 482 -8.79 -20.49 6.11
CA ALA A 482 -7.90 -21.02 5.09
C ALA A 482 -7.18 -19.92 4.30
N ALA A 483 -7.89 -18.87 3.86
CA ALA A 483 -7.31 -17.77 3.08
C ALA A 483 -6.31 -16.94 3.91
N VAL A 484 -6.59 -16.73 5.21
CA VAL A 484 -5.64 -16.08 6.13
C VAL A 484 -4.39 -16.94 6.33
N ARG A 485 -4.56 -18.26 6.49
CA ARG A 485 -3.42 -19.19 6.61
C ARG A 485 -2.54 -19.15 5.36
N GLU A 486 -3.14 -19.27 4.19
CA GLU A 486 -2.46 -19.31 2.89
C GLU A 486 -1.71 -18.00 2.59
N LEU A 487 -2.33 -16.83 2.80
CA LEU A 487 -1.67 -15.52 2.61
C LEU A 487 -0.47 -15.32 3.54
N VAL A 488 -0.57 -15.72 4.82
CA VAL A 488 0.53 -15.55 5.79
C VAL A 488 1.70 -16.46 5.41
N ARG A 489 1.40 -17.72 5.08
CA ARG A 489 2.37 -18.70 4.60
C ARG A 489 3.09 -18.16 3.35
N GLY A 490 2.33 -17.60 2.42
CA GLY A 490 2.83 -16.96 1.22
C GLY A 490 3.86 -15.89 1.46
N ARG A 491 3.51 -14.84 2.20
CA ARG A 491 4.43 -13.73 2.47
C ARG A 491 5.75 -14.18 3.15
N VAL A 492 5.80 -15.37 3.76
CA VAL A 492 7.03 -15.93 4.33
C VAL A 492 7.92 -16.61 3.27
N TRP A 493 7.39 -17.48 2.40
CA TRP A 493 8.17 -18.12 1.31
C TRP A 493 8.72 -17.10 0.30
N GLU A 494 7.89 -16.12 -0.05
CA GLU A 494 8.26 -14.86 -0.70
C GLU A 494 9.54 -14.24 -0.12
N PHE A 495 9.46 -13.91 1.18
CA PHE A 495 10.48 -13.13 1.87
C PHE A 495 11.77 -13.94 1.98
N MET A 496 11.66 -15.24 2.20
CA MET A 496 12.76 -16.19 2.15
C MET A 496 13.37 -16.31 0.74
N SER A 497 12.57 -16.23 -0.31
CA SER A 497 13.04 -16.41 -1.69
C SER A 497 13.77 -15.19 -2.25
N ARG A 498 13.41 -13.96 -1.86
CA ARG A 498 14.24 -12.78 -2.20
C ARG A 498 15.44 -12.58 -1.29
N ASN A 499 15.37 -12.96 -0.02
CA ASN A 499 16.46 -12.73 0.93
C ASN A 499 17.44 -13.91 1.04
N ARG A 500 17.49 -14.80 0.04
CA ARG A 500 18.47 -15.91 -0.03
C ARG A 500 19.90 -15.38 0.11
N ALA A 501 20.75 -16.13 0.82
CA ALA A 501 22.16 -15.80 1.11
C ALA A 501 22.47 -14.51 1.92
N THR A 502 21.48 -13.83 2.53
CA THR A 502 21.73 -12.54 3.23
C THR A 502 21.90 -12.62 4.76
N GLY A 503 21.85 -13.80 5.38
CA GLY A 503 21.90 -13.96 6.84
C GLY A 503 22.35 -15.34 7.32
N PRO A 504 22.58 -15.53 8.63
CA PRO A 504 22.94 -16.82 9.20
C PRO A 504 21.76 -17.81 9.15
N ASP A 505 22.03 -19.10 8.97
CA ASP A 505 20.97 -20.07 8.72
C ASP A 505 20.24 -20.57 9.98
N PHE A 506 18.95 -20.91 9.83
CA PHE A 506 18.20 -21.84 10.70
C PHE A 506 17.77 -23.08 9.91
N SER A 507 17.24 -24.13 10.55
CA SER A 507 16.85 -25.38 9.88
C SER A 507 15.33 -25.51 9.65
N ALA A 508 14.97 -26.07 8.48
CA ALA A 508 13.61 -26.49 8.13
C ALA A 508 13.61 -27.91 7.51
N THR A 509 12.42 -28.45 7.26
CA THR A 509 12.18 -29.73 6.56
C THR A 509 11.28 -29.50 5.35
N ARG A 510 11.76 -29.84 4.15
CA ARG A 510 11.05 -29.75 2.87
C ARG A 510 10.41 -31.09 2.51
N VAL A 511 9.10 -31.13 2.39
CA VAL A 511 8.29 -32.27 1.95
C VAL A 511 7.84 -32.06 0.51
N THR A 512 7.96 -33.12 -0.29
CA THR A 512 7.45 -33.26 -1.66
C THR A 512 6.43 -34.40 -1.70
N ALA A 513 5.63 -34.51 -2.76
CA ALA A 513 4.65 -35.61 -2.86
C ALA A 513 5.28 -37.01 -2.93
N ARG A 514 6.48 -37.14 -3.50
CA ARG A 514 7.32 -38.35 -3.35
C ARG A 514 7.77 -38.45 -1.88
N ARG A 515 7.49 -39.58 -1.23
CA ARG A 515 7.80 -39.88 0.20
C ARG A 515 9.31 -40.06 0.49
N GLU A 516 10.16 -39.37 -0.24
CA GLU A 516 11.62 -39.47 -0.18
C GLU A 516 12.19 -38.47 0.84
N GLY A 517 12.81 -38.97 1.90
CA GLY A 517 13.32 -38.11 2.95
C GLY A 517 13.85 -38.82 4.19
N ARG A 518 14.84 -38.21 4.83
CA ARG A 518 15.47 -38.68 6.07
C ARG A 518 14.82 -38.10 7.33
N ARG A 519 14.17 -36.93 7.27
CA ARG A 519 13.35 -36.40 8.37
C ARG A 519 11.90 -36.83 8.20
N ARG A 520 11.22 -37.13 9.31
CA ARG A 520 9.75 -37.29 9.38
C ARG A 520 9.11 -35.93 9.65
N VAL A 521 7.86 -35.77 9.25
CA VAL A 521 6.99 -34.64 9.60
C VAL A 521 5.67 -35.21 10.12
N ALA A 522 5.22 -34.75 11.28
CA ALA A 522 3.96 -35.18 11.90
C ALA A 522 2.76 -34.80 11.02
N GLU A 523 1.73 -35.64 11.00
CA GLU A 523 0.61 -35.52 10.05
C GLU A 523 -0.24 -34.26 10.26
N GLY A 524 -0.36 -33.80 11.51
CA GLY A 524 -1.02 -32.54 11.89
C GLY A 524 -0.10 -31.31 11.92
N ALA A 525 1.16 -31.40 11.50
CA ALA A 525 2.06 -30.25 11.47
C ALA A 525 1.56 -29.20 10.46
N LEU A 526 1.61 -27.92 10.82
CA LEU A 526 1.37 -26.84 9.88
C LEU A 526 2.67 -26.53 9.10
N PRO A 527 2.61 -26.34 7.77
CA PRO A 527 3.72 -25.71 7.07
C PRO A 527 3.78 -24.21 7.42
N PHE A 528 4.99 -23.67 7.55
CA PHE A 528 5.21 -22.22 7.77
C PHE A 528 5.45 -21.46 6.46
N ALA A 529 5.80 -22.21 5.42
CA ALA A 529 5.93 -21.84 4.02
C ALA A 529 5.59 -23.11 3.19
N ALA A 530 4.98 -22.98 2.03
CA ALA A 530 4.58 -24.06 1.15
C ALA A 530 4.22 -23.53 -0.24
N GLN A 531 5.14 -23.71 -1.21
CA GLN A 531 4.99 -23.34 -2.62
C GLN A 531 3.54 -23.54 -3.13
N PRO A 532 2.98 -22.63 -3.95
CA PRO A 532 1.61 -22.71 -4.45
C PRO A 532 1.29 -24.05 -5.11
N GLN A 533 -0.01 -24.36 -5.19
CA GLN A 533 -0.48 -25.35 -6.16
C GLN A 533 -1.06 -24.66 -7.40
N PRO A 534 -1.01 -25.33 -8.56
CA PRO A 534 -1.96 -25.06 -9.64
C PRO A 534 -3.40 -25.35 -9.15
N HIS A 535 -4.19 -24.31 -8.88
CA HIS A 535 -5.54 -24.43 -8.32
C HIS A 535 -6.59 -24.80 -9.38
N ASP A 536 -7.46 -25.74 -9.06
CA ASP A 536 -8.51 -26.23 -9.97
C ASP A 536 -9.65 -26.94 -9.21
N PRO A 537 -10.87 -27.04 -9.77
CA PRO A 537 -11.55 -26.11 -10.68
C PRO A 537 -12.82 -25.53 -10.02
N LEU A 538 -13.00 -24.21 -10.04
CA LEU A 538 -14.25 -23.56 -9.56
C LEU A 538 -14.71 -22.36 -10.41
N GLU A 539 -13.96 -22.04 -11.46
CA GLU A 539 -14.35 -21.16 -12.57
C GLU A 539 -13.79 -21.81 -13.85
N PRO A 540 -14.48 -21.76 -15.01
CA PRO A 540 -13.82 -22.03 -16.28
C PRO A 540 -12.73 -20.98 -16.52
N GLY A 541 -11.60 -21.41 -17.08
CA GLY A 541 -10.39 -20.59 -17.26
C GLY A 541 -9.71 -20.86 -18.60
N LEU A 542 -8.87 -19.93 -19.05
CA LEU A 542 -8.41 -19.80 -20.44
C LEU A 542 -7.09 -20.54 -20.72
N ARG A 543 -6.90 -21.73 -20.13
CA ARG A 543 -5.66 -22.54 -20.18
C ARG A 543 -5.30 -23.03 -21.59
N ASP A 544 -6.31 -23.34 -22.38
CA ASP A 544 -6.25 -23.74 -23.79
C ASP A 544 -5.64 -22.64 -24.67
N ARG A 545 -5.84 -21.37 -24.30
CA ARG A 545 -5.32 -20.20 -25.01
C ARG A 545 -3.92 -19.75 -24.57
N VAL A 546 -3.21 -20.54 -23.75
CA VAL A 546 -1.88 -20.21 -23.22
C VAL A 546 -0.75 -20.80 -24.08
N VAL A 547 -0.09 -19.95 -24.87
CA VAL A 547 1.02 -20.29 -25.78
C VAL A 547 2.39 -19.85 -25.25
N ARG A 548 3.48 -20.39 -25.80
CA ARG A 548 4.86 -19.99 -25.49
C ARG A 548 5.46 -19.16 -26.63
N VAL A 549 6.22 -18.12 -26.26
CA VAL A 549 6.87 -17.18 -27.18
C VAL A 549 8.39 -17.24 -27.01
N ARG A 550 9.13 -17.21 -28.13
CA ARG A 550 10.60 -17.06 -28.15
C ARG A 550 10.99 -15.96 -29.14
N TYR A 551 12.02 -15.18 -28.79
CA TYR A 551 12.61 -14.16 -29.66
C TYR A 551 14.05 -14.54 -30.03
N GLU A 552 14.49 -14.11 -31.21
CA GLU A 552 15.75 -14.52 -31.85
C GLU A 552 17.04 -14.25 -31.05
N THR A 553 17.06 -13.23 -30.19
CA THR A 553 18.24 -12.81 -29.42
C THR A 553 18.39 -13.47 -28.04
N MET A 554 17.47 -14.36 -27.65
CA MET A 554 17.42 -14.97 -26.32
C MET A 554 17.73 -16.49 -26.39
N PRO A 555 18.80 -16.99 -25.73
CA PRO A 555 19.21 -18.39 -25.88
C PRO A 555 18.20 -19.45 -25.40
N GLU A 556 17.43 -19.15 -24.36
CA GLU A 556 16.41 -20.04 -23.77
C GLU A 556 15.16 -19.21 -23.38
N PRO A 557 13.94 -19.79 -23.40
CA PRO A 557 12.68 -19.04 -23.41
C PRO A 557 12.28 -18.49 -22.03
N GLN A 558 11.59 -17.34 -22.00
CA GLN A 558 11.22 -16.66 -20.75
C GLN A 558 9.77 -16.12 -20.67
N GLU A 559 8.98 -16.13 -21.76
CA GLU A 559 7.68 -15.43 -21.82
C GLU A 559 6.51 -16.31 -22.30
N VAL A 560 5.30 -15.92 -21.89
CA VAL A 560 4.03 -16.62 -22.13
C VAL A 560 3.06 -15.68 -22.86
N GLY A 561 2.17 -16.21 -23.70
CA GLY A 561 1.17 -15.43 -24.44
C GLY A 561 -0.25 -15.96 -24.31
N THR A 562 -1.22 -15.05 -24.42
CA THR A 562 -2.65 -15.30 -24.48
C THR A 562 -3.13 -15.21 -25.93
N LEU A 563 -3.75 -16.27 -26.46
CA LEU A 563 -4.30 -16.30 -27.81
C LEU A 563 -5.68 -15.59 -27.88
N LEU A 564 -5.72 -14.41 -28.50
CA LEU A 564 -6.94 -13.61 -28.65
C LEU A 564 -7.80 -14.07 -29.84
N THR A 565 -7.16 -14.35 -30.97
CA THR A 565 -7.73 -14.91 -32.21
C THR A 565 -6.76 -15.98 -32.75
N PRO A 566 -7.11 -16.79 -33.77
CA PRO A 566 -6.20 -17.83 -34.32
C PRO A 566 -4.81 -17.34 -34.76
N ARG A 567 -4.60 -16.03 -34.94
CA ARG A 567 -3.31 -15.44 -35.36
C ARG A 567 -2.74 -14.38 -34.42
N LEU A 568 -3.57 -13.81 -33.53
CA LEU A 568 -3.17 -12.72 -32.64
C LEU A 568 -2.89 -13.22 -31.23
N VAL A 569 -1.64 -13.09 -30.80
CA VAL A 569 -1.14 -13.50 -29.48
C VAL A 569 -0.72 -12.27 -28.69
N LEU A 570 -1.27 -12.12 -27.49
CA LEU A 570 -0.93 -11.05 -26.55
C LEU A 570 0.06 -11.59 -25.49
N THR A 571 1.30 -11.11 -25.51
CA THR A 571 2.39 -11.52 -24.59
C THR A 571 3.00 -10.31 -23.88
N VAL A 572 3.90 -10.51 -22.92
CA VAL A 572 4.48 -9.42 -22.12
C VAL A 572 5.95 -9.65 -21.82
N GLY A 573 6.81 -8.69 -22.19
CA GLY A 573 8.26 -8.79 -22.10
C GLY A 573 9.00 -7.52 -21.71
N ASP A 574 10.27 -7.67 -21.33
CA ASP A 574 11.15 -6.54 -20.95
C ASP A 574 12.10 -6.09 -22.07
N ALA A 575 12.26 -6.88 -23.14
CA ALA A 575 13.18 -6.56 -24.24
C ALA A 575 12.58 -5.52 -25.21
N ALA A 576 13.34 -4.48 -25.54
CA ALA A 576 13.02 -3.60 -26.67
C ALA A 576 13.34 -4.33 -27.99
N LEU A 577 12.41 -5.16 -28.46
CA LEU A 577 12.50 -5.84 -29.75
C LEU A 577 12.50 -4.78 -30.88
N PRO A 578 13.56 -4.66 -31.71
CA PRO A 578 13.43 -3.91 -32.95
C PRO A 578 12.36 -4.57 -33.84
N PRO A 579 11.62 -3.81 -34.67
CA PRO A 579 10.48 -4.32 -35.45
C PRO A 579 10.84 -5.38 -36.51
N SER A 580 12.14 -5.62 -36.74
CA SER A 580 12.67 -6.71 -37.57
C SER A 580 12.96 -8.01 -36.80
N THR A 581 12.71 -8.08 -35.49
CA THR A 581 13.02 -9.28 -34.69
C THR A 581 11.99 -10.36 -34.98
N ALA A 582 12.44 -11.54 -35.42
CA ALA A 582 11.56 -12.69 -35.50
C ALA A 582 11.18 -13.15 -34.08
N ALA A 583 9.88 -13.17 -33.80
CA ALA A 583 9.31 -13.97 -32.74
C ALA A 583 8.84 -15.31 -33.33
N TRP A 584 8.82 -16.35 -32.52
CA TRP A 584 8.13 -17.60 -32.84
C TRP A 584 7.19 -17.97 -31.72
N VAL A 585 5.96 -18.28 -32.09
CA VAL A 585 4.99 -18.90 -31.19
C VAL A 585 5.04 -20.40 -31.43
N ARG A 586 5.18 -21.19 -30.35
CA ARG A 586 5.14 -22.65 -30.45
C ARG A 586 3.71 -23.16 -30.25
N ALA A 587 3.13 -23.70 -31.31
CA ALA A 587 1.84 -24.39 -31.34
C ALA A 587 2.09 -25.90 -31.47
N GLY A 588 1.90 -26.65 -30.37
CA GLY A 588 2.29 -28.06 -30.29
C GLY A 588 3.80 -28.23 -30.50
N ASP A 589 4.18 -28.92 -31.58
CA ASP A 589 5.57 -29.11 -32.00
C ASP A 589 5.99 -28.22 -33.19
N ARG A 590 5.08 -27.39 -33.71
CA ARG A 590 5.39 -26.39 -34.76
C ARG A 590 5.81 -25.07 -34.13
N GLU A 591 6.88 -24.47 -34.63
CA GLU A 591 7.24 -23.08 -34.34
C GLU A 591 6.86 -22.22 -35.54
N ILE A 592 5.88 -21.32 -35.35
CA ILE A 592 5.32 -20.48 -36.42
C ILE A 592 5.89 -19.06 -36.25
N PRO A 593 6.49 -18.48 -37.31
CA PRO A 593 7.02 -17.12 -37.24
C PRO A 593 5.88 -16.12 -37.01
N CYS A 594 6.18 -15.15 -36.16
CA CYS A 594 5.27 -14.10 -35.72
C CYS A 594 6.01 -12.76 -35.73
N ARG A 595 5.33 -11.72 -36.21
CA ARG A 595 5.83 -10.34 -36.16
C ARG A 595 5.06 -9.52 -35.12
N PRO A 596 5.72 -8.64 -34.36
CA PRO A 596 5.00 -7.69 -33.52
C PRO A 596 4.23 -6.70 -34.40
N VAL A 597 2.90 -6.74 -34.33
CA VAL A 597 2.04 -5.72 -34.98
C VAL A 597 1.76 -4.55 -34.04
N TRP A 598 1.86 -4.78 -32.72
CA TRP A 598 1.89 -3.72 -31.72
C TRP A 598 2.69 -4.13 -30.47
N TRP A 599 3.15 -3.13 -29.72
CA TRP A 599 3.57 -3.22 -28.33
C TRP A 599 3.30 -1.90 -27.59
N ASP A 600 2.94 -1.92 -26.30
CA ASP A 600 3.09 -0.67 -25.53
C ASP A 600 4.57 -0.41 -25.25
N ASP A 601 4.94 0.86 -25.22
CA ASP A 601 6.25 1.30 -24.76
C ASP A 601 6.35 1.32 -23.22
N ALA A 602 5.28 0.95 -22.51
CA ALA A 602 5.28 0.76 -21.06
C ALA A 602 6.25 -0.34 -20.64
N SER A 603 6.75 -0.29 -19.40
CA SER A 603 7.58 -1.37 -18.85
C SER A 603 6.82 -2.13 -17.75
N PRO A 604 6.69 -3.47 -17.84
CA PRO A 604 7.01 -4.33 -18.99
C PRO A 604 6.08 -4.09 -20.18
N ARG A 605 6.61 -4.32 -21.39
CA ARG A 605 5.94 -4.09 -22.68
C ARG A 605 4.98 -5.22 -22.98
N VAL A 606 3.73 -4.89 -23.22
CA VAL A 606 2.73 -5.85 -23.70
C VAL A 606 2.77 -5.85 -25.22
N PHE A 607 3.13 -6.99 -25.82
CA PHE A 607 3.23 -7.16 -27.28
C PHE A 607 2.00 -7.89 -27.84
N LEU A 608 1.42 -7.37 -28.92
CA LEU A 608 0.50 -8.09 -29.78
C LEU A 608 1.29 -8.60 -30.99
N LEU A 609 1.49 -9.92 -31.03
CA LEU A 609 2.17 -10.61 -32.11
C LEU A 609 1.13 -11.16 -33.10
N LEU A 610 1.40 -11.01 -34.38
CA LEU A 610 0.66 -11.64 -35.47
C LEU A 610 1.47 -12.80 -36.04
N ALA A 611 0.88 -13.98 -36.09
CA ALA A 611 1.43 -15.15 -36.77
C ALA A 611 1.27 -15.09 -38.30
N ASP A 612 2.26 -15.60 -39.02
CA ASP A 612 2.24 -15.71 -40.49
C ASP A 612 1.37 -16.87 -41.02
N GLU A 613 1.02 -17.81 -40.15
CA GLU A 613 -0.02 -18.85 -40.34
C GLU A 613 -1.02 -18.83 -39.17
N ASP A 614 -2.12 -19.57 -39.28
CA ASP A 614 -3.03 -19.78 -38.15
C ASP A 614 -2.38 -20.74 -37.13
N LEU A 615 -2.42 -20.37 -35.85
CA LEU A 615 -1.82 -21.09 -34.72
C LEU A 615 -2.70 -22.24 -34.20
N VAL A 616 -3.88 -22.42 -34.79
CA VAL A 616 -4.94 -23.38 -34.41
C VAL A 616 -5.50 -24.00 -35.68
N GLU A 617 -5.89 -25.29 -35.67
CA GLU A 617 -6.29 -25.97 -36.91
C GLU A 617 -7.66 -25.51 -37.45
N PRO A 618 -7.88 -25.56 -38.80
CA PRO A 618 -9.11 -25.06 -39.42
C PRO A 618 -10.37 -25.84 -39.02
N GLY A 619 -11.03 -25.36 -37.97
CA GLY A 619 -12.22 -25.98 -37.36
C GLY A 619 -12.27 -25.76 -35.85
N GLU A 620 -11.12 -25.58 -35.21
CA GLU A 620 -10.97 -25.28 -33.77
C GLU A 620 -10.79 -23.77 -33.50
N SER A 621 -11.08 -22.91 -34.49
CA SER A 621 -10.96 -21.45 -34.40
C SER A 621 -11.72 -20.89 -33.20
N PRO A 622 -11.05 -20.38 -32.15
CA PRO A 622 -11.74 -19.93 -30.95
C PRO A 622 -12.55 -18.66 -31.19
N GLU A 623 -13.76 -18.57 -30.65
CA GLU A 623 -14.59 -17.36 -30.75
C GLU A 623 -13.89 -16.14 -30.09
N PRO A 624 -14.19 -14.90 -30.52
CA PRO A 624 -13.59 -13.70 -29.94
C PRO A 624 -13.87 -13.61 -28.44
N LEU A 625 -12.82 -13.45 -27.62
CA LEU A 625 -12.98 -13.45 -26.16
C LEU A 625 -13.87 -12.29 -25.68
N PRO A 626 -14.95 -12.56 -24.92
CA PRO A 626 -15.64 -11.52 -24.19
C PRO A 626 -14.72 -10.95 -23.10
N TRP A 627 -14.71 -9.62 -23.00
CA TRP A 627 -13.87 -8.89 -22.05
C TRP A 627 -14.71 -8.39 -20.87
N ALA A 628 -14.47 -8.95 -19.68
CA ALA A 628 -15.16 -8.55 -18.45
C ALA A 628 -14.64 -7.23 -17.88
N GLU A 629 -15.52 -6.47 -17.22
CA GLU A 629 -15.11 -5.46 -16.22
C GLU A 629 -14.96 -6.14 -14.85
N ALA A 630 -13.87 -5.83 -14.12
CA ALA A 630 -13.73 -6.25 -12.72
C ALA A 630 -14.60 -5.34 -11.83
N ASP A 631 -15.66 -5.90 -11.25
CA ASP A 631 -16.55 -5.16 -10.34
C ASP A 631 -15.83 -4.63 -9.11
N ALA A 632 -16.28 -3.48 -8.60
CA ALA A 632 -15.68 -2.75 -7.48
C ALA A 632 -15.80 -3.43 -6.10
N GLY A 633 -16.25 -4.69 -6.06
CA GLY A 633 -16.28 -5.53 -4.87
C GLY A 633 -14.99 -6.33 -4.68
N ARG A 634 -14.96 -7.20 -3.66
CA ARG A 634 -13.98 -8.30 -3.57
C ARG A 634 -14.41 -9.43 -4.49
N THR A 635 -14.09 -9.28 -5.76
CA THR A 635 -14.42 -10.25 -6.80
C THR A 635 -13.35 -11.33 -6.83
N ARG A 636 -13.71 -12.60 -6.63
CA ARG A 636 -12.78 -13.72 -6.83
C ARG A 636 -12.54 -13.89 -8.33
N VAL A 637 -11.29 -14.11 -8.72
CA VAL A 637 -10.90 -14.36 -10.11
C VAL A 637 -9.75 -15.37 -10.18
N ARG A 638 -9.50 -15.83 -11.40
CA ARG A 638 -8.47 -16.81 -11.76
C ARG A 638 -7.38 -16.18 -12.63
N VAL A 639 -6.17 -16.73 -12.52
CA VAL A 639 -5.04 -16.47 -13.41
C VAL A 639 -4.55 -17.82 -13.92
N ASP A 640 -4.48 -18.02 -15.23
CA ASP A 640 -3.90 -19.23 -15.84
C ASP A 640 -2.54 -18.91 -16.50
N GLY A 641 -1.64 -19.89 -16.60
CA GLY A 641 -0.29 -19.73 -17.16
C GLY A 641 0.48 -21.04 -17.25
N ARG A 642 1.82 -20.97 -17.38
CA ARG A 642 2.72 -22.14 -17.41
C ARG A 642 3.99 -21.91 -16.59
N THR A 643 4.55 -22.98 -16.04
CA THR A 643 5.86 -22.98 -15.36
C THR A 643 7.02 -22.84 -16.35
N ASP A 644 8.21 -22.57 -15.81
CA ASP A 644 9.49 -22.53 -16.49
C ASP A 644 9.77 -23.82 -17.27
N GLN A 645 9.38 -24.98 -16.73
CA GLN A 645 9.52 -26.29 -17.40
C GLN A 645 8.43 -26.54 -18.46
N GLY A 646 7.25 -25.93 -18.29
CA GLY A 646 6.20 -25.88 -19.32
C GLY A 646 4.83 -26.34 -18.86
N ASP A 647 4.72 -26.90 -17.65
CA ASP A 647 3.46 -27.40 -17.09
C ASP A 647 2.46 -26.27 -16.85
N PRO A 648 1.17 -26.44 -17.17
CA PRO A 648 0.15 -25.43 -16.92
C PRO A 648 -0.08 -25.25 -15.42
N LEU A 649 -0.25 -23.99 -15.02
CA LEU A 649 -0.55 -23.59 -13.65
C LEU A 649 -1.73 -22.63 -13.63
N ALA A 650 -2.41 -22.57 -12.48
CA ALA A 650 -3.47 -21.61 -12.24
C ALA A 650 -3.46 -21.12 -10.79
N LEU A 651 -3.84 -19.87 -10.57
CA LEU A 651 -3.93 -19.24 -9.26
C LEU A 651 -5.32 -18.63 -9.09
N THR A 652 -5.78 -18.48 -7.84
CA THR A 652 -7.02 -17.74 -7.53
C THR A 652 -6.75 -16.67 -6.46
N GLY A 653 -7.41 -15.53 -6.58
CA GLY A 653 -7.31 -14.43 -5.62
C GLY A 653 -8.54 -13.53 -5.64
N GLU A 654 -8.58 -12.53 -4.75
CA GLU A 654 -9.59 -11.47 -4.79
C GLU A 654 -9.00 -10.27 -5.55
N VAL A 655 -9.67 -9.79 -6.59
CA VAL A 655 -9.39 -8.45 -7.11
C VAL A 655 -9.86 -7.44 -6.08
N ILE A 656 -9.02 -6.44 -5.82
CA ILE A 656 -9.43 -5.21 -5.14
C ILE A 656 -9.08 -4.05 -6.10
N PRO A 657 -9.96 -3.05 -6.27
CA PRO A 657 -9.66 -1.91 -7.13
C PRO A 657 -8.38 -1.20 -6.70
N TYR A 658 -7.36 -1.22 -7.58
CA TYR A 658 -6.18 -0.40 -7.42
C TYR A 658 -6.49 1.04 -7.85
N ASP A 659 -5.84 2.02 -7.22
CA ASP A 659 -6.13 3.44 -7.46
C ASP A 659 -5.45 3.95 -8.75
N GLY A 660 -5.93 3.44 -9.87
CA GLY A 660 -5.50 3.77 -11.23
C GLY A 660 -6.08 2.76 -12.23
N ALA A 661 -7.06 3.19 -13.04
CA ALA A 661 -7.91 2.32 -13.87
C ALA A 661 -7.17 1.38 -14.85
N ARG A 662 -5.89 1.66 -15.14
CA ARG A 662 -5.06 0.85 -16.03
C ARG A 662 -4.77 -0.56 -15.49
N ASN A 663 -4.73 -0.77 -14.17
CA ASN A 663 -4.27 -2.03 -13.59
C ASN A 663 -5.19 -2.55 -12.48
N GLY A 664 -5.44 -3.86 -12.46
CA GLY A 664 -6.05 -4.55 -11.34
C GLY A 664 -4.99 -5.11 -10.39
N GLU A 665 -5.18 -4.95 -9.07
CA GLU A 665 -4.32 -5.52 -8.03
C GLU A 665 -5.01 -6.75 -7.41
N LEU A 666 -4.42 -7.92 -7.63
CA LEU A 666 -4.82 -9.17 -7.00
C LEU A 666 -4.27 -9.24 -5.58
N ILE A 667 -5.15 -9.28 -4.58
CA ILE A 667 -4.80 -9.41 -3.16
C ILE A 667 -5.53 -10.63 -2.57
N ARG A 668 -5.01 -11.21 -1.48
CA ARG A 668 -5.42 -12.56 -1.02
C ARG A 668 -5.42 -13.60 -2.15
N LEU A 669 -4.39 -13.58 -2.99
CA LEU A 669 -3.99 -14.76 -3.74
C LEU A 669 -3.91 -15.92 -2.73
N SER A 670 -4.72 -16.95 -2.91
CA SER A 670 -4.78 -18.10 -2.00
C SER A 670 -3.68 -19.10 -2.36
N GLY A 671 -2.47 -18.59 -2.51
CA GLY A 671 -1.24 -19.29 -2.83
C GLY A 671 -0.06 -18.36 -2.58
N GLU A 672 1.11 -18.94 -2.37
CA GLU A 672 2.34 -18.22 -2.03
C GLU A 672 2.99 -17.45 -3.22
N PRO A 673 3.89 -16.48 -2.96
CA PRO A 673 4.72 -15.91 -4.02
C PRO A 673 5.94 -16.76 -4.35
N GLU A 674 5.74 -17.64 -5.32
CA GLU A 674 6.78 -18.18 -6.19
C GLU A 674 7.61 -17.07 -6.88
N SER A 675 8.66 -17.48 -7.59
CA SER A 675 9.25 -16.69 -8.66
C SER A 675 8.25 -16.55 -9.82
N TRP A 676 7.25 -15.68 -9.66
CA TRP A 676 6.17 -15.46 -10.62
C TRP A 676 6.61 -14.85 -11.96
N THR A 677 7.92 -14.74 -12.24
CA THR A 677 8.52 -14.04 -13.39
C THR A 677 8.00 -14.50 -14.74
N HIS A 678 7.62 -15.78 -14.88
CA HIS A 678 7.20 -16.39 -16.15
C HIS A 678 5.68 -16.41 -16.38
N TYR A 679 4.89 -15.78 -15.50
CA TYR A 679 3.43 -15.61 -15.69
C TYR A 679 3.06 -14.37 -16.52
N ARG A 680 4.05 -13.59 -16.94
CA ARG A 680 3.86 -12.43 -17.82
C ARG A 680 3.23 -12.86 -19.15
N GLY A 681 2.11 -12.21 -19.50
CA GLY A 681 1.29 -12.52 -20.66
C GLY A 681 0.29 -13.67 -20.48
N GLY A 682 0.20 -14.28 -19.29
CA GLY A 682 -0.86 -15.22 -18.93
C GLY A 682 -2.22 -14.51 -18.71
N PRO A 683 -3.35 -15.14 -19.08
CA PRO A 683 -4.67 -14.53 -18.96
C PRO A 683 -5.18 -14.47 -17.50
N VAL A 684 -5.86 -13.38 -17.18
CA VAL A 684 -6.68 -13.24 -15.96
C VAL A 684 -8.15 -13.36 -16.37
N SER A 685 -8.87 -14.31 -15.80
CA SER A 685 -10.25 -14.64 -16.17
C SER A 685 -11.19 -14.71 -14.97
N ARG A 686 -12.46 -14.36 -15.19
CA ARG A 686 -13.58 -14.61 -14.25
C ARG A 686 -14.69 -15.31 -15.02
N GLU A 687 -15.18 -16.43 -14.51
CA GLU A 687 -16.26 -17.22 -15.13
C GLU A 687 -16.05 -17.51 -16.64
N GLY A 688 -14.79 -17.55 -17.10
CA GLY A 688 -14.42 -17.76 -18.51
C GLY A 688 -14.21 -16.49 -19.35
N GLU A 689 -14.60 -15.30 -18.87
CA GLU A 689 -14.37 -14.02 -19.56
C GLU A 689 -12.97 -13.45 -19.25
N LEU A 690 -12.33 -12.80 -20.23
CA LEU A 690 -10.99 -12.22 -20.08
C LEU A 690 -11.06 -10.85 -19.38
N ILE A 691 -10.56 -10.74 -18.16
CA ILE A 691 -10.51 -9.48 -17.38
C ILE A 691 -9.19 -8.73 -17.54
N GLY A 692 -8.21 -9.29 -18.27
CA GLY A 692 -6.91 -8.70 -18.54
C GLY A 692 -5.81 -9.74 -18.68
N VAL A 693 -4.55 -9.31 -18.75
CA VAL A 693 -3.37 -10.21 -18.73
C VAL A 693 -2.39 -9.79 -17.64
N VAL A 694 -1.70 -10.76 -17.05
CA VAL A 694 -0.67 -10.49 -16.05
C VAL A 694 0.49 -9.74 -16.72
N HIS A 695 0.63 -8.45 -16.39
CA HIS A 695 1.71 -7.63 -16.94
C HIS A 695 2.88 -7.54 -15.96
N SER A 696 2.62 -7.23 -14.68
CA SER A 696 3.65 -7.09 -13.66
C SER A 696 3.41 -7.99 -12.46
N VAL A 697 4.36 -8.91 -12.24
CA VAL A 697 4.27 -9.94 -11.23
C VAL A 697 5.18 -9.56 -10.06
N TRP A 698 4.58 -8.81 -9.13
CA TRP A 698 5.22 -8.22 -7.96
C TRP A 698 5.28 -9.23 -6.79
N PRO A 699 6.05 -8.95 -5.74
CA PRO A 699 6.01 -9.67 -4.48
C PRO A 699 4.64 -10.18 -4.01
N ASP A 700 3.80 -9.27 -3.56
CA ASP A 700 2.74 -9.61 -2.63
C ASP A 700 1.33 -9.44 -3.21
N ARG A 701 1.32 -9.37 -4.54
CA ARG A 701 0.21 -9.01 -5.44
C ARG A 701 0.58 -9.36 -6.88
N MET A 702 -0.39 -9.79 -7.68
CA MET A 702 -0.24 -9.73 -9.14
C MET A 702 -0.89 -8.45 -9.65
N VAL A 703 -0.21 -7.75 -10.55
CA VAL A 703 -0.72 -6.54 -11.19
C VAL A 703 -0.97 -6.88 -12.65
N PHE A 704 -2.25 -7.02 -13.01
CA PHE A 704 -2.67 -7.32 -14.36
C PHE A 704 -3.09 -6.04 -15.08
N LEU A 705 -2.64 -5.89 -16.32
CA LEU A 705 -3.14 -4.84 -17.21
C LEU A 705 -4.57 -5.26 -17.55
N SER A 706 -5.55 -4.48 -17.09
CA SER A 706 -6.95 -4.92 -17.16
C SER A 706 -7.42 -4.98 -18.62
N GLY A 707 -8.43 -5.79 -18.90
CA GLY A 707 -9.04 -5.89 -20.22
C GLY A 707 -9.66 -4.56 -20.64
N ARG A 708 -10.22 -3.84 -19.66
CA ARG A 708 -10.58 -2.42 -19.80
C ARG A 708 -9.36 -1.58 -20.17
N ALA A 709 -8.20 -1.75 -19.54
CA ALA A 709 -7.02 -0.93 -19.78
C ALA A 709 -6.31 -1.21 -21.10
N LEU A 710 -6.24 -2.47 -21.53
CA LEU A 710 -5.86 -2.84 -22.90
C LEU A 710 -6.79 -2.19 -23.92
N ARG A 711 -8.08 -2.02 -23.58
CA ARG A 711 -9.09 -1.42 -24.47
C ARG A 711 -9.26 0.10 -24.33
N GLU A 712 -8.85 0.69 -23.20
CA GLU A 712 -8.69 2.14 -22.97
C GLU A 712 -7.37 2.66 -23.54
N GLN A 713 -6.66 1.81 -24.26
CA GLN A 713 -5.39 2.08 -24.84
C GLN A 713 -5.65 2.40 -26.36
N PRO A 714 -5.32 3.62 -26.92
CA PRO A 714 -5.02 3.90 -28.39
C PRO A 714 -3.51 4.15 -29.13
N GLY A 715 -2.21 3.51 -29.31
CA GLY A 715 -1.36 2.11 -29.39
C GLY A 715 -1.71 0.56 -29.96
N PHE A 716 -2.33 -0.44 -29.22
CA PHE A 716 -3.03 -1.79 -29.40
C PHE A 716 -4.46 -1.94 -29.99
N LEU A 717 -5.50 -1.24 -29.50
CA LEU A 717 -6.92 -1.49 -29.84
C LEU A 717 -7.20 -1.48 -31.33
N ALA A 718 -6.60 -0.53 -32.04
CA ALA A 718 -6.63 -0.48 -33.49
C ALA A 718 -5.38 -1.08 -34.15
N ALA A 719 -4.52 -1.80 -33.42
CA ALA A 719 -3.75 -2.90 -34.03
C ALA A 719 -4.59 -4.19 -34.11
N ILE A 720 -5.46 -4.44 -33.12
CA ILE A 720 -6.57 -5.42 -33.26
C ILE A 720 -7.53 -4.91 -34.34
N ALA A 721 -7.99 -3.67 -34.24
CA ALA A 721 -8.95 -3.13 -35.18
C ALA A 721 -8.33 -2.94 -36.57
N GLU A 722 -7.05 -2.59 -36.78
CA GLU A 722 -6.41 -2.64 -38.12
C GLU A 722 -6.34 -4.07 -38.67
N HIS A 723 -6.30 -5.12 -37.85
CA HIS A 723 -6.51 -6.48 -38.35
C HIS A 723 -7.99 -6.84 -38.61
N GLU A 724 -8.93 -6.19 -37.91
CA GLU A 724 -10.37 -6.25 -38.22
C GLU A 724 -10.81 -5.23 -39.30
N GLN A 725 -9.94 -4.28 -39.69
CA GLN A 725 -10.20 -3.11 -40.54
C GLN A 725 -9.31 -3.07 -41.77
N ALA A 726 -8.19 -3.79 -41.85
CA ALA A 726 -7.65 -4.29 -43.13
C ALA A 726 -8.66 -5.24 -43.81
N ARG A 727 -9.67 -5.68 -43.05
CA ARG A 727 -10.91 -6.35 -43.49
C ARG A 727 -12.05 -5.38 -43.90
N LEU A 728 -11.85 -4.06 -43.77
CA LEU A 728 -12.86 -2.99 -43.97
C LEU A 728 -12.34 -1.74 -44.73
N ALA A 729 -11.03 -1.56 -44.91
CA ALA A 729 -10.36 -0.33 -45.34
C ALA A 729 -10.36 -0.09 -46.87
N ASP A 730 -11.44 -0.50 -47.54
CA ASP A 730 -11.75 -0.15 -48.92
C ASP A 730 -12.68 1.09 -48.97
N GLY A 731 -12.28 2.22 -48.36
CA GLY A 731 -13.12 3.44 -48.27
C GLY A 731 -12.37 4.75 -47.91
N PRO A 732 -12.69 5.92 -48.51
CA PRO A 732 -11.88 7.16 -48.38
C PRO A 732 -12.54 8.36 -47.64
N GLU A 733 -11.78 9.46 -47.58
CA GLU A 733 -11.96 10.70 -46.78
C GLU A 733 -13.06 11.69 -47.24
N LEU A 734 -13.67 12.46 -46.31
CA LEU A 734 -13.40 13.91 -46.07
C LEU A 734 -14.38 14.53 -45.03
N GLY A 735 -13.87 15.41 -44.15
CA GLY A 735 -14.68 16.34 -43.33
C GLY A 735 -14.65 16.10 -41.81
N ASP A 736 -14.81 17.17 -41.04
CA ASP A 736 -14.94 17.13 -39.56
C ASP A 736 -16.27 16.45 -39.17
N PRO A 737 -16.27 15.32 -38.43
CA PRO A 737 -17.47 14.55 -38.15
C PRO A 737 -18.32 15.22 -37.06
N GLY A 738 -19.12 16.20 -37.48
CA GLY A 738 -20.09 16.87 -36.62
C GLY A 738 -20.96 15.87 -35.85
N THR A 739 -21.08 16.07 -34.53
CA THR A 739 -22.06 15.31 -33.74
C THR A 739 -23.44 15.90 -33.99
N THR A 740 -24.33 15.14 -34.62
CA THR A 740 -25.77 15.43 -34.64
C THR A 740 -26.42 14.79 -33.41
N VAL A 741 -27.38 15.48 -32.80
CA VAL A 741 -28.26 14.92 -31.78
C VAL A 741 -29.70 15.04 -32.24
N CYS A 742 -30.34 13.90 -32.46
CA CYS A 742 -31.74 13.78 -32.81
C CYS A 742 -32.56 13.41 -31.57
N LEU A 743 -33.69 14.07 -31.38
CA LEU A 743 -34.71 13.68 -30.43
C LEU A 743 -35.99 13.32 -31.19
N ALA A 744 -36.60 12.17 -30.90
CA ALA A 744 -37.96 11.86 -31.38
C ALA A 744 -38.93 12.00 -30.21
N VAL A 745 -39.94 12.85 -30.39
CA VAL A 745 -40.95 13.20 -29.38
C VAL A 745 -42.30 12.68 -29.85
N ARG A 746 -42.92 11.81 -29.05
CA ARG A 746 -44.20 11.16 -29.35
C ARG A 746 -45.26 11.59 -28.32
N PRO A 747 -46.43 12.10 -28.71
CA PRO A 747 -47.54 12.27 -27.78
C PRO A 747 -48.04 10.90 -27.28
N ARG A 748 -48.35 10.82 -25.99
CA ARG A 748 -48.90 9.60 -25.37
C ARG A 748 -50.43 9.66 -25.33
N GLU A 749 -51.07 8.49 -25.39
CA GLU A 749 -52.55 8.38 -25.36
C GLU A 749 -53.15 8.74 -23.99
N ASP A 750 -52.35 8.78 -22.92
CA ASP A 750 -52.75 9.30 -21.60
C ASP A 750 -52.68 10.84 -21.50
N GLY A 751 -52.14 11.51 -22.52
CA GLY A 751 -52.09 12.98 -22.61
C GLY A 751 -53.46 13.57 -22.92
N ALA A 752 -53.77 14.71 -22.30
CA ALA A 752 -55.05 15.38 -22.51
C ALA A 752 -54.90 16.53 -23.53
N TYR A 753 -55.57 16.41 -24.67
CA TYR A 753 -55.49 17.35 -25.80
C TYR A 753 -56.87 17.98 -26.12
N PRO A 754 -56.92 19.20 -26.67
CA PRO A 754 -58.18 19.83 -27.04
C PRO A 754 -58.97 19.03 -28.09
N ARG A 755 -60.30 19.15 -28.06
CA ARG A 755 -61.19 18.47 -29.02
C ARG A 755 -61.12 19.14 -30.40
N GLY A 756 -60.30 18.60 -31.30
CA GLY A 756 -60.24 18.97 -32.72
C GLY A 756 -58.84 19.30 -33.23
N SER A 757 -57.86 19.48 -32.34
CA SER A 757 -56.42 19.54 -32.65
C SER A 757 -55.83 18.13 -32.64
N SER A 758 -54.86 17.82 -33.51
CA SER A 758 -54.10 16.57 -33.36
C SER A 758 -53.05 16.68 -32.23
N PRO A 759 -52.77 15.59 -31.48
CA PRO A 759 -51.70 15.58 -30.48
C PRO A 759 -50.31 15.88 -31.05
N ASP A 760 -50.08 15.55 -32.32
CA ASP A 760 -48.81 15.78 -33.02
C ASP A 760 -48.59 17.27 -33.35
N GLU A 761 -49.64 17.98 -33.79
CA GLU A 761 -49.59 19.44 -34.01
C GLU A 761 -49.31 20.20 -32.70
N GLU A 762 -50.02 19.84 -31.63
CA GLU A 762 -49.86 20.41 -30.28
C GLU A 762 -48.45 20.20 -29.72
N THR A 763 -47.88 19.02 -29.97
CA THR A 763 -46.50 18.68 -29.60
C THR A 763 -45.49 19.53 -30.39
N GLY A 764 -45.73 19.73 -31.69
CA GLY A 764 -44.92 20.60 -32.54
C GLY A 764 -44.95 22.07 -32.11
N ASP A 765 -46.11 22.60 -31.71
CA ASP A 765 -46.26 23.98 -31.24
C ASP A 765 -45.54 24.21 -29.90
N LEU A 766 -45.66 23.28 -28.94
CA LEU A 766 -44.94 23.31 -27.68
C LEU A 766 -43.42 23.38 -27.88
N LEU A 767 -42.86 22.52 -28.73
CA LEU A 767 -41.42 22.43 -28.98
C LEU A 767 -40.87 23.68 -29.68
N LEU A 768 -41.59 24.21 -30.68
CA LEU A 768 -41.21 25.45 -31.36
C LEU A 768 -41.23 26.65 -30.41
N GLN A 769 -42.25 26.77 -29.56
CA GLN A 769 -42.29 27.85 -28.57
C GLN A 769 -41.15 27.72 -27.55
N LEU A 770 -40.86 26.51 -27.07
CA LEU A 770 -39.77 26.25 -26.12
C LEU A 770 -38.39 26.60 -26.71
N MET A 771 -38.13 26.23 -27.95
CA MET A 771 -36.87 26.59 -28.63
C MET A 771 -36.73 28.09 -28.86
N GLY A 772 -37.83 28.81 -29.07
CA GLY A 772 -37.87 30.27 -29.10
C GLY A 772 -37.59 30.89 -27.74
N ASP A 773 -38.35 30.50 -26.70
CA ASP A 773 -38.25 31.01 -25.33
C ASP A 773 -36.83 30.84 -24.74
N VAL A 774 -36.14 29.74 -25.07
CA VAL A 774 -34.77 29.40 -24.58
C VAL A 774 -33.68 29.78 -25.61
N SER A 775 -34.06 30.31 -26.79
CA SER A 775 -33.14 30.70 -27.87
C SER A 775 -32.18 29.58 -28.32
N LEU A 776 -32.70 28.37 -28.51
CA LEU A 776 -31.92 27.17 -28.88
C LEU A 776 -31.89 26.97 -30.41
N PRO A 777 -30.75 27.15 -31.09
CA PRO A 777 -30.67 26.90 -32.53
C PRO A 777 -30.67 25.39 -32.83
N GLY A 778 -31.68 24.95 -33.59
CA GLY A 778 -31.89 23.59 -34.08
C GLY A 778 -33.07 23.56 -35.05
N GLN A 779 -33.41 22.40 -35.61
CA GLN A 779 -34.56 22.22 -36.51
C GLN A 779 -35.65 21.38 -35.84
N VAL A 780 -36.92 21.72 -36.08
CA VAL A 780 -38.09 20.91 -35.69
C VAL A 780 -38.78 20.44 -36.96
N VAL A 781 -38.94 19.13 -37.12
CA VAL A 781 -39.65 18.50 -38.23
C VAL A 781 -40.87 17.80 -37.66
N ARG A 782 -42.08 18.28 -38.00
CA ARG A 782 -43.33 17.63 -37.60
C ARG A 782 -43.51 16.33 -38.39
N GLY A 783 -43.98 15.29 -37.71
CA GLY A 783 -44.40 14.05 -38.34
C GLY A 783 -45.72 14.21 -39.10
N GLU A 784 -46.05 13.22 -39.94
CA GLU A 784 -47.44 12.94 -40.32
C GLU A 784 -48.20 12.37 -39.10
N PRO A 785 -49.55 12.49 -39.02
CA PRO A 785 -50.32 12.05 -37.86
C PRO A 785 -50.03 10.61 -37.44
N GLY A 786 -49.64 10.40 -36.18
CA GLY A 786 -49.19 9.11 -35.66
C GLY A 786 -47.70 8.78 -35.87
N THR A 787 -46.89 9.71 -36.38
CA THR A 787 -45.42 9.62 -36.41
C THR A 787 -44.78 10.70 -35.52
N PRO A 788 -43.70 10.40 -34.79
CA PRO A 788 -43.16 11.32 -33.79
C PRO A 788 -42.57 12.59 -34.41
N THR A 789 -42.71 13.71 -33.70
CA THR A 789 -42.06 14.98 -34.07
C THR A 789 -40.57 14.89 -33.74
N LEU A 790 -39.73 15.34 -34.68
CA LEU A 790 -38.28 15.23 -34.61
C LEU A 790 -37.64 16.59 -34.31
N VAL A 791 -36.69 16.63 -33.39
CA VAL A 791 -35.86 17.81 -33.10
C VAL A 791 -34.40 17.46 -33.36
N VAL A 792 -33.73 18.24 -34.21
CA VAL A 792 -32.35 17.98 -34.65
C VAL A 792 -31.44 19.14 -34.25
N PHE A 793 -30.35 18.81 -33.57
CA PHE A 793 -29.26 19.72 -33.23
C PHE A 793 -27.97 19.28 -33.91
N ASP A 794 -27.42 20.11 -34.80
CA ASP A 794 -26.17 19.82 -35.51
C ASP A 794 -24.98 20.65 -34.98
N GLY A 795 -23.78 20.13 -35.20
CA GLY A 795 -22.52 20.84 -34.97
C GLY A 795 -22.08 20.93 -33.50
N PRO A 796 -20.96 21.64 -33.21
CA PRO A 796 -20.36 21.68 -31.89
C PRO A 796 -21.36 22.13 -30.80
N GLY A 797 -21.33 21.45 -29.66
CA GLY A 797 -22.26 21.67 -28.54
C GLY A 797 -23.70 21.20 -28.76
N ALA A 798 -24.01 20.43 -29.83
CA ALA A 798 -25.36 19.89 -30.08
C ALA A 798 -25.93 19.11 -28.88
N LEU A 799 -25.12 18.27 -28.24
CA LEU A 799 -25.49 17.53 -27.03
C LEU A 799 -25.85 18.46 -25.86
N GLY A 800 -25.14 19.59 -25.72
CA GLY A 800 -25.43 20.61 -24.73
C GLY A 800 -26.74 21.36 -25.01
N ARG A 801 -27.09 21.59 -26.28
CA ARG A 801 -28.39 22.16 -26.68
C ARG A 801 -29.54 21.20 -26.40
N ALA A 802 -29.37 19.91 -26.73
CA ALA A 802 -30.33 18.86 -26.40
C ALA A 802 -30.57 18.72 -24.88
N GLY A 803 -29.50 18.75 -24.08
CA GLY A 803 -29.60 18.72 -22.61
C GLY A 803 -30.37 19.92 -22.03
N ARG A 804 -30.15 21.13 -22.55
CA ARG A 804 -30.90 22.34 -22.14
C ARG A 804 -32.37 22.25 -22.51
N LEU A 805 -32.70 21.72 -23.70
CA LEU A 805 -34.10 21.50 -24.11
C LEU A 805 -34.82 20.58 -23.12
N LEU A 806 -34.20 19.46 -22.76
CA LEU A 806 -34.77 18.48 -21.83
C LEU A 806 -34.91 19.00 -20.39
N ALA A 807 -33.98 19.83 -19.93
CA ALA A 807 -34.06 20.44 -18.60
C ALA A 807 -35.21 21.46 -18.47
N GLU A 808 -35.53 22.21 -19.54
CA GLU A 808 -36.64 23.18 -19.55
C GLU A 808 -38.00 22.58 -19.95
N LEU A 809 -38.03 21.39 -20.58
CA LEU A 809 -39.26 20.78 -21.10
C LEU A 809 -40.35 20.55 -20.03
N PRO A 810 -40.07 20.07 -18.80
CA PRO A 810 -41.09 19.93 -17.76
C PRO A 810 -41.75 21.26 -17.40
N ALA A 811 -40.95 22.33 -17.25
CA ALA A 811 -41.45 23.67 -16.99
C ALA A 811 -42.26 24.21 -18.19
N ALA A 812 -41.86 23.88 -19.42
CA ALA A 812 -42.61 24.20 -20.63
C ALA A 812 -43.99 23.54 -20.67
N MET A 813 -44.09 22.24 -20.39
CA MET A 813 -45.36 21.47 -20.35
C MET A 813 -46.34 22.05 -19.32
N VAL A 814 -45.84 22.52 -18.17
CA VAL A 814 -46.65 23.21 -17.15
C VAL A 814 -47.09 24.61 -17.65
N ARG A 815 -46.15 25.43 -18.17
CA ARG A 815 -46.43 26.76 -18.73
C ARG A 815 -47.42 26.71 -19.90
N PHE A 816 -47.40 25.65 -20.71
CA PHE A 816 -48.26 25.45 -21.88
C PHE A 816 -49.69 25.10 -21.46
N GLY A 817 -49.87 24.11 -20.58
CA GLY A 817 -51.18 23.77 -20.02
C GLY A 817 -51.83 24.93 -19.24
N ALA A 818 -51.04 25.68 -18.47
CA ALA A 818 -51.51 26.85 -17.71
C ALA A 818 -51.97 28.05 -18.57
N ARG A 819 -51.69 28.06 -19.88
CA ARG A 819 -52.24 29.07 -20.82
C ARG A 819 -53.59 28.66 -21.42
N ARG A 820 -54.04 27.41 -21.21
CA ARG A 820 -55.29 26.88 -21.76
C ARG A 820 -56.46 27.07 -20.79
N THR A 821 -57.65 27.30 -21.32
CA THR A 821 -58.88 27.45 -20.50
C THR A 821 -59.43 26.14 -19.93
N ASP A 822 -58.88 25.00 -20.35
CA ASP A 822 -59.27 23.65 -19.93
C ASP A 822 -58.27 23.02 -18.93
N GLY A 823 -57.11 23.64 -18.71
CA GLY A 823 -56.09 23.19 -17.75
C GLY A 823 -55.41 21.86 -18.12
N LEU A 824 -55.48 21.45 -19.39
CA LEU A 824 -54.96 20.16 -19.84
C LEU A 824 -53.44 20.21 -20.08
N HIS A 825 -52.74 19.17 -19.64
CA HIS A 825 -51.30 19.00 -19.85
C HIS A 825 -51.01 17.85 -20.83
N PRO A 826 -50.09 18.03 -21.80
CA PRO A 826 -49.67 16.95 -22.70
C PRO A 826 -48.79 15.94 -21.97
N SER A 827 -48.84 14.68 -22.41
CA SER A 827 -47.93 13.60 -21.98
C SER A 827 -47.05 13.18 -23.15
N LEU A 828 -45.74 13.02 -22.93
CA LEU A 828 -44.73 12.84 -23.99
C LEU A 828 -43.77 11.68 -23.68
N ASP A 829 -43.51 10.83 -24.67
CA ASP A 829 -42.30 10.01 -24.72
C ASP A 829 -41.23 10.73 -25.55
N VAL A 830 -39.98 10.71 -25.11
CA VAL A 830 -38.84 11.31 -25.82
C VAL A 830 -37.66 10.34 -25.88
N SER A 831 -37.20 10.00 -27.08
CA SER A 831 -35.91 9.34 -27.29
C SER A 831 -34.81 10.36 -27.62
N VAL A 832 -33.55 10.05 -27.29
CA VAL A 832 -32.37 10.85 -27.65
C VAL A 832 -31.30 9.96 -28.27
N VAL A 833 -30.84 10.35 -29.46
CA VAL A 833 -29.88 9.59 -30.28
C VAL A 833 -28.78 10.52 -30.80
N THR A 834 -27.53 10.07 -30.70
CA THR A 834 -26.37 10.71 -31.31
C THR A 834 -26.07 10.07 -32.67
N GLY A 835 -25.98 10.87 -33.72
CA GLY A 835 -25.57 10.46 -35.05
C GLY A 835 -24.24 11.10 -35.47
N GLU A 836 -23.43 10.36 -36.22
CA GLU A 836 -22.22 10.89 -36.86
C GLU A 836 -22.60 11.52 -38.21
N HIS A 837 -22.30 12.80 -38.40
CA HIS A 837 -22.73 13.57 -39.57
C HIS A 837 -21.87 13.31 -40.84
N VAL A 838 -21.37 12.08 -41.02
CA VAL A 838 -20.49 11.70 -42.15
C VAL A 838 -21.27 11.48 -43.45
N THR A 839 -22.53 11.02 -43.40
CA THR A 839 -23.35 10.77 -44.61
C THR A 839 -24.82 11.12 -44.41
N ALA A 840 -25.54 11.32 -45.52
CA ALA A 840 -27.00 11.43 -45.52
C ALA A 840 -27.71 10.11 -45.10
N GLU A 841 -27.00 8.99 -45.00
CA GLU A 841 -27.53 7.72 -44.53
C GLU A 841 -27.29 7.51 -43.03
N SER A 842 -26.14 7.92 -42.47
CA SER A 842 -25.91 7.91 -41.01
C SER A 842 -26.86 8.85 -40.28
N MET A 843 -27.15 10.03 -40.86
CA MET A 843 -28.24 10.92 -40.44
C MET A 843 -29.59 10.19 -40.43
N ARG A 844 -29.93 9.47 -41.51
CA ARG A 844 -31.20 8.73 -41.63
C ARG A 844 -31.31 7.61 -40.61
N ARG A 845 -30.26 6.81 -40.43
CA ARG A 845 -30.17 5.76 -39.39
C ARG A 845 -30.33 6.33 -37.97
N ALA A 846 -29.77 7.50 -37.67
CA ALA A 846 -29.94 8.15 -36.37
C ALA A 846 -31.40 8.61 -36.12
N LEU A 847 -32.11 9.02 -37.17
CA LEU A 847 -33.54 9.33 -37.12
C LEU A 847 -34.38 8.04 -36.97
N ASP A 848 -34.10 7.00 -37.76
CA ASP A 848 -34.77 5.70 -37.69
C ASP A 848 -34.57 5.03 -36.31
N ASP A 849 -33.38 5.18 -35.71
CA ASP A 849 -33.07 4.76 -34.34
C ASP A 849 -33.87 5.54 -33.29
N ALA A 850 -34.04 6.85 -33.47
CA ALA A 850 -34.82 7.68 -32.56
C ALA A 850 -36.32 7.31 -32.62
N VAL A 851 -36.86 7.13 -33.83
CA VAL A 851 -38.24 6.68 -34.08
C VAL A 851 -38.47 5.28 -33.50
N ARG A 852 -37.56 4.33 -33.74
CA ARG A 852 -37.64 2.97 -33.16
C ARG A 852 -37.61 2.99 -31.64
N LEU A 853 -36.75 3.81 -31.04
CA LEU A 853 -36.58 3.86 -29.59
C LEU A 853 -37.79 4.50 -28.87
N VAL A 854 -38.39 5.57 -29.44
CA VAL A 854 -39.60 6.18 -28.85
C VAL A 854 -40.85 5.33 -29.06
N GLY A 855 -40.86 4.46 -30.08
CA GLY A 855 -41.90 3.45 -30.32
C GLY A 855 -41.69 2.11 -29.59
N HIS A 856 -40.71 1.99 -28.69
CA HIS A 856 -40.44 0.72 -28.01
C HIS A 856 -41.55 0.37 -27.01
N PRO A 857 -42.07 -0.88 -26.96
CA PRO A 857 -43.22 -1.24 -26.12
C PRO A 857 -43.05 -0.86 -24.63
N ALA A 858 -41.87 -1.06 -24.06
CA ALA A 858 -41.57 -0.70 -22.67
C ALA A 858 -41.55 0.82 -22.35
N LEU A 859 -41.70 1.70 -23.36
CA LEU A 859 -42.05 3.12 -23.17
C LEU A 859 -43.57 3.33 -23.35
N VAL A 860 -44.13 2.77 -24.43
CA VAL A 860 -45.54 2.90 -24.83
C VAL A 860 -46.48 2.37 -23.74
N ASP A 861 -46.23 1.15 -23.26
CA ASP A 861 -47.11 0.41 -22.33
C ASP A 861 -46.90 0.79 -20.85
N ARG A 862 -45.94 1.68 -20.54
CA ARG A 862 -45.56 1.98 -19.15
C ARG A 862 -46.58 2.93 -18.49
N ASP A 863 -47.28 2.44 -17.46
CA ASP A 863 -48.11 3.28 -16.59
C ASP A 863 -47.19 4.21 -15.76
N PRO A 864 -47.26 5.55 -15.93
CA PRO A 864 -46.42 6.50 -15.21
C PRO A 864 -46.71 6.55 -13.69
N ARG A 865 -47.82 5.94 -13.23
CA ARG A 865 -48.18 5.85 -11.80
C ARG A 865 -47.37 4.78 -11.05
N SER A 866 -46.58 3.96 -11.77
CA SER A 866 -45.76 2.89 -11.19
C SER A 866 -44.45 3.38 -10.56
N SER A 867 -43.90 4.52 -11.01
CA SER A 867 -42.72 5.16 -10.44
C SER A 867 -43.08 5.92 -9.15
N GLY A 868 -42.55 5.44 -8.01
CA GLY A 868 -42.98 5.84 -6.67
C GLY A 868 -42.52 7.22 -6.17
N SER A 869 -42.91 8.31 -6.83
CA SER A 869 -42.80 9.69 -6.32
C SER A 869 -44.18 10.30 -6.08
N GLY A 870 -44.72 10.15 -4.87
CA GLY A 870 -46.09 10.53 -4.55
C GLY A 870 -46.30 12.01 -4.23
N SER A 871 -46.79 12.79 -5.20
CA SER A 871 -47.54 14.04 -4.93
C SER A 871 -48.60 14.26 -6.01
N GLY A 872 -49.88 14.21 -5.63
CA GLY A 872 -50.99 14.29 -6.59
C GLY A 872 -51.22 15.70 -7.13
N SER A 873 -50.88 15.90 -8.41
CA SER A 873 -51.34 17.03 -9.23
C SER A 873 -51.41 16.58 -10.70
N GLY A 874 -52.23 17.25 -11.52
CA GLY A 874 -52.55 16.83 -12.89
C GLY A 874 -51.49 17.11 -13.97
N SER A 875 -50.20 17.17 -13.61
CA SER A 875 -49.11 17.37 -14.57
C SER A 875 -48.95 16.14 -15.47
N GLY A 876 -48.88 16.36 -16.79
CA GLY A 876 -48.69 15.30 -17.79
C GLY A 876 -47.37 14.56 -17.64
N SER A 877 -47.33 13.31 -18.13
CA SER A 877 -46.18 12.41 -17.95
C SER A 877 -45.07 12.70 -18.98
N LEU A 878 -43.81 12.59 -18.56
CA LEU A 878 -42.64 12.72 -19.43
C LEU A 878 -41.73 11.51 -19.25
N VAL A 879 -41.58 10.70 -20.29
CA VAL A 879 -40.73 9.50 -20.29
C VAL A 879 -39.54 9.75 -21.20
N LEU A 880 -38.32 9.57 -20.70
CA LEU A 880 -37.09 9.79 -21.47
C LEU A 880 -36.33 8.49 -21.72
N ALA A 881 -35.80 8.30 -22.93
CA ALA A 881 -34.90 7.20 -23.26
C ALA A 881 -33.66 7.66 -24.05
N LEU A 882 -32.52 7.00 -23.82
CA LEU A 882 -31.27 7.22 -24.54
C LEU A 882 -30.91 5.99 -25.39
N SER A 883 -30.37 6.21 -26.58
CA SER A 883 -29.69 5.16 -27.34
C SER A 883 -28.48 4.58 -26.58
N HIS A 884 -28.15 3.31 -26.80
CA HIS A 884 -27.01 2.68 -26.13
C HIS A 884 -25.63 3.35 -26.42
N PRO A 885 -25.35 3.90 -27.62
CA PRO A 885 -24.14 4.72 -27.85
C PRO A 885 -24.12 5.98 -26.96
N LEU A 886 -25.20 6.76 -26.95
CA LEU A 886 -25.29 7.96 -26.12
C LEU A 886 -25.15 7.65 -24.61
N TYR A 887 -25.75 6.56 -24.13
CA TYR A 887 -25.52 6.06 -22.77
C TYR A 887 -24.03 5.81 -22.49
N ARG A 888 -23.32 5.10 -23.39
CA ARG A 888 -21.89 4.80 -23.22
C ARG A 888 -21.05 6.07 -23.15
N ASP A 889 -21.32 7.04 -24.01
CA ASP A 889 -20.58 8.30 -24.04
C ASP A 889 -20.81 9.14 -22.78
N VAL A 890 -22.06 9.28 -22.33
CA VAL A 890 -22.35 10.03 -21.09
C VAL A 890 -21.78 9.28 -19.87
N ARG A 891 -21.83 7.94 -19.84
CA ARG A 891 -21.17 7.11 -18.81
C ARG A 891 -19.65 7.32 -18.81
N ARG A 892 -19.02 7.44 -19.97
CA ARG A 892 -17.57 7.70 -20.11
C ARG A 892 -17.19 9.09 -19.58
N LEU A 893 -18.02 10.10 -19.84
CA LEU A 893 -17.72 11.50 -19.50
C LEU A 893 -18.05 11.86 -18.04
N LEU A 894 -19.15 11.33 -17.49
CA LEU A 894 -19.64 11.69 -16.16
C LEU A 894 -19.52 10.59 -15.10
N GLY A 895 -19.25 9.34 -15.51
CA GLY A 895 -19.27 8.17 -14.64
C GLY A 895 -20.66 7.60 -14.38
N LEU A 896 -20.71 6.47 -13.67
CA LEU A 896 -21.96 5.76 -13.36
C LEU A 896 -22.91 6.55 -12.45
N ASP A 897 -22.37 7.39 -11.56
CA ASP A 897 -23.17 8.09 -10.54
C ASP A 897 -24.14 9.12 -11.13
N ALA A 898 -23.81 9.73 -12.27
CA ALA A 898 -24.72 10.63 -12.99
C ALA A 898 -25.87 9.91 -13.72
N LEU A 899 -25.82 8.57 -13.82
CA LEU A 899 -26.71 7.75 -14.65
C LEU A 899 -27.43 6.63 -13.88
N ARG A 900 -27.46 6.71 -12.54
CA ARG A 900 -28.07 5.70 -11.66
C ARG A 900 -29.57 5.45 -11.91
N GLY A 901 -30.26 6.37 -12.58
CA GLY A 901 -31.66 6.24 -12.99
C GLY A 901 -31.87 5.65 -14.40
N LEU A 902 -30.85 5.05 -15.05
CA LEU A 902 -31.02 4.40 -16.36
C LEU A 902 -31.20 2.89 -16.25
N GLU A 903 -32.41 2.43 -16.57
CA GLU A 903 -32.79 1.01 -16.73
C GLU A 903 -32.52 0.55 -18.17
N ARG A 904 -32.02 -0.67 -18.37
CA ARG A 904 -31.78 -1.22 -19.72
C ARG A 904 -33.09 -1.75 -20.31
N LEU A 905 -33.39 -1.42 -21.56
CA LEU A 905 -34.51 -2.02 -22.29
C LEU A 905 -34.18 -3.46 -22.72
N GLU A 906 -35.10 -4.39 -22.46
CA GLU A 906 -35.02 -5.76 -22.96
C GLU A 906 -35.52 -5.84 -24.41
N GLY A 907 -34.72 -6.46 -25.27
CA GLY A 907 -34.93 -6.47 -26.73
C GLY A 907 -33.60 -6.47 -27.49
N GLY A 908 -33.61 -6.96 -28.73
CA GLY A 908 -32.38 -7.29 -29.48
C GLY A 908 -31.48 -6.10 -29.88
N GLN A 909 -31.95 -4.85 -29.78
CA GLN A 909 -31.14 -3.65 -30.03
C GLN A 909 -31.42 -2.61 -28.95
N GLY A 910 -30.47 -2.42 -28.04
CA GLY A 910 -30.71 -1.78 -26.76
C GLY A 910 -30.85 -0.26 -26.79
N GLY A 911 -31.77 0.24 -25.98
CA GLY A 911 -31.78 1.58 -25.42
C GLY A 911 -31.81 1.54 -23.89
N TRP A 912 -31.82 2.71 -23.27
CA TRP A 912 -31.90 2.88 -21.82
C TRP A 912 -33.03 3.84 -21.46
N LEU A 913 -33.89 3.43 -20.53
CA LEU A 913 -35.03 4.18 -20.02
C LEU A 913 -34.64 4.95 -18.76
N TRP A 914 -35.01 6.22 -18.67
CA TRP A 914 -34.78 7.04 -17.48
C TRP A 914 -35.95 6.96 -16.51
N THR A 915 -35.64 6.69 -15.24
CA THR A 915 -36.61 6.60 -14.14
C THR A 915 -36.33 7.57 -12.99
N GLY A 916 -35.37 8.49 -13.18
CA GLY A 916 -35.11 9.62 -12.29
C GLY A 916 -35.81 10.92 -12.72
N ASP A 917 -35.44 12.03 -12.08
CA ASP A 917 -35.89 13.39 -12.45
C ASP A 917 -35.40 13.77 -13.87
N PRO A 918 -36.30 14.12 -14.82
CA PRO A 918 -35.93 14.58 -16.17
C PRO A 918 -34.92 15.73 -16.20
N ILE A 919 -34.95 16.63 -15.21
CA ILE A 919 -34.06 17.79 -15.14
C ILE A 919 -32.61 17.34 -14.89
N GLN A 920 -32.39 16.33 -14.04
CA GLN A 920 -31.04 15.76 -13.84
C GLN A 920 -30.47 15.16 -15.13
N LEU A 921 -31.28 14.48 -15.95
CA LEU A 921 -30.81 13.93 -17.22
C LEU A 921 -30.49 15.05 -18.23
N GLY A 922 -31.33 16.08 -18.30
CA GLY A 922 -31.06 17.28 -19.10
C GLY A 922 -29.74 17.93 -18.71
N LEU A 923 -29.53 18.20 -17.42
CA LEU A 923 -28.29 18.77 -16.89
C LEU A 923 -27.06 17.87 -17.11
N ALA A 924 -27.20 16.54 -16.99
CA ALA A 924 -26.13 15.60 -17.33
C ALA A 924 -25.76 15.66 -18.83
N LEU A 925 -26.74 15.81 -19.72
CA LEU A 925 -26.48 15.98 -21.16
C LEU A 925 -25.86 17.36 -21.47
N VAL A 926 -26.14 18.41 -20.69
CA VAL A 926 -25.39 19.68 -20.75
C VAL A 926 -23.94 19.48 -20.34
N GLU A 927 -23.69 18.87 -19.19
CA GLU A 927 -22.34 18.66 -18.65
C GLU A 927 -21.49 17.73 -19.53
N ALA A 928 -22.09 16.67 -20.09
CA ALA A 928 -21.45 15.83 -21.09
C ALA A 928 -21.20 16.58 -22.41
N GLY A 929 -22.08 17.52 -22.79
CA GLY A 929 -21.87 18.41 -23.93
C GLY A 929 -20.68 19.36 -23.74
N GLU A 930 -20.54 19.95 -22.55
CA GLU A 930 -19.42 20.82 -22.19
C GLU A 930 -18.08 20.04 -22.18
N LEU A 931 -18.07 18.82 -21.63
CA LEU A 931 -16.89 17.95 -21.65
C LEU A 931 -16.56 17.42 -23.06
N ARG A 932 -17.54 17.21 -23.95
CA ARG A 932 -17.28 16.89 -25.37
C ARG A 932 -16.60 18.04 -26.12
N THR A 933 -16.82 19.29 -25.71
CA THR A 933 -16.14 20.46 -26.30
C THR A 933 -14.72 20.71 -25.76
N GLU A 934 -14.20 19.86 -24.84
CA GLU A 934 -12.79 19.87 -24.43
C GLU A 934 -12.01 18.71 -25.10
N GLY A 935 -12.01 18.72 -26.44
CA GLY A 935 -11.05 18.00 -27.25
C GLY A 935 -9.61 18.51 -27.05
N VAL A 936 -8.63 17.84 -27.67
CA VAL A 936 -7.24 18.33 -27.67
C VAL A 936 -7.06 19.31 -28.83
N ASP A 937 -7.66 20.50 -28.68
CA ASP A 937 -7.75 21.56 -29.71
C ASP A 937 -6.41 22.29 -29.96
N TRP A 938 -5.27 21.66 -29.62
CA TRP A 938 -3.93 22.21 -29.80
C TRP A 938 -3.00 21.18 -30.44
N PRO A 939 -1.95 21.62 -31.16
CA PRO A 939 -0.98 20.71 -31.76
C PRO A 939 -0.16 19.99 -30.67
N ALA A 940 -0.65 18.85 -30.21
CA ALA A 940 0.04 17.95 -29.29
C ALA A 940 1.35 17.40 -29.89
N CYS A 941 2.23 16.93 -29.01
CA CYS A 941 3.59 16.48 -29.30
C CYS A 941 3.62 15.16 -30.08
N GLY A 942 2.65 14.26 -29.82
CA GLY A 942 2.51 13.00 -30.55
C GLY A 942 3.76 12.11 -30.50
N LEU A 943 4.69 12.35 -29.58
CA LEU A 943 5.63 11.32 -29.16
C LEU A 943 4.83 10.26 -28.40
N ASP A 944 5.20 8.99 -28.52
CA ASP A 944 4.55 7.88 -27.82
C ASP A 944 3.07 7.67 -28.23
N ALA A 945 2.68 8.11 -29.44
CA ALA A 945 1.34 7.95 -30.05
C ALA A 945 1.26 6.72 -31.00
N SER A 946 0.11 6.01 -31.07
CA SER A 946 -0.06 4.72 -31.81
C SER A 946 -1.59 4.27 -31.97
N GLU A 947 -2.06 2.98 -31.84
CA GLU A 947 -3.48 2.46 -31.45
C GLU A 947 -4.11 1.71 -30.04
N ALA A 948 -3.84 1.55 -28.59
CA ALA A 948 -2.91 1.93 -27.27
C ALA A 948 -2.59 3.36 -26.47
N ASP A 949 -1.98 4.52 -26.88
CA ASP A 949 -2.55 5.92 -26.75
C ASP A 949 -2.34 6.80 -28.04
N PRO A 950 -3.30 7.62 -28.57
CA PRO A 950 -3.27 8.07 -29.99
C PRO A 950 -2.85 9.53 -30.17
N ALA A 951 -3.09 10.32 -29.14
CA ALA A 951 -2.57 11.66 -29.01
C ALA A 951 -1.18 11.60 -28.32
N GLY A 952 -0.87 10.48 -27.66
CA GLY A 952 0.39 10.17 -27.02
C GLY A 952 0.72 11.24 -25.99
N CYS A 953 1.92 11.82 -26.11
CA CYS A 953 2.27 13.03 -25.38
C CYS A 953 1.36 14.20 -25.78
N LEU A 954 0.35 14.47 -24.94
CA LEU A 954 -0.60 15.58 -25.04
C LEU A 954 0.04 16.98 -24.95
N GLY A 955 1.33 17.04 -24.60
CA GLY A 955 2.11 18.27 -24.45
C GLY A 955 2.08 19.10 -25.73
N ILE A 956 1.76 20.40 -25.63
CA ILE A 956 1.74 21.29 -26.79
C ILE A 956 3.12 21.43 -27.44
N ARG A 957 3.17 21.35 -28.77
CA ARG A 957 4.39 21.61 -29.56
C ARG A 957 4.79 23.07 -29.45
N LEU A 958 6.04 23.34 -29.12
CA LEU A 958 6.52 24.71 -28.92
C LEU A 958 6.71 25.43 -30.26
N PRO A 959 6.53 26.77 -30.33
CA PRO A 959 6.75 27.53 -31.56
C PRO A 959 8.17 27.31 -32.12
N GLY A 960 8.26 26.84 -33.37
CA GLY A 960 9.53 26.51 -34.02
C GLY A 960 10.05 25.09 -33.77
N HIS A 961 9.30 24.25 -33.06
CA HIS A 961 9.68 22.87 -32.74
C HIS A 961 8.57 21.86 -33.09
N ASP A 962 8.95 20.59 -33.30
CA ASP A 962 8.03 19.47 -33.54
C ASP A 962 7.59 18.77 -32.24
N ARG A 963 8.14 19.13 -31.08
CA ARG A 963 7.86 18.50 -29.76
C ARG A 963 7.49 19.50 -28.67
N CYS A 964 6.94 18.98 -27.58
CA CYS A 964 6.70 19.74 -26.35
C CYS A 964 8.00 19.91 -25.54
N LEU A 965 7.96 20.80 -24.55
CA LEU A 965 9.14 21.15 -23.74
C LEU A 965 9.83 19.97 -23.05
N ALA A 966 9.07 18.95 -22.64
CA ALA A 966 9.61 17.74 -22.01
C ALA A 966 10.38 16.84 -22.99
N HIS A 967 10.04 16.90 -24.29
CA HIS A 967 10.55 16.02 -25.34
C HIS A 967 11.46 16.76 -26.34
N LEU A 968 11.96 17.95 -25.97
CA LEU A 968 13.03 18.63 -26.70
C LEU A 968 14.40 18.10 -26.29
N GLU A 969 15.35 18.09 -27.23
CA GLU A 969 16.75 17.83 -26.89
C GLU A 969 17.27 18.87 -25.89
N ARG A 970 18.16 18.48 -24.96
CA ARG A 970 18.71 19.39 -23.93
C ARG A 970 19.35 20.67 -24.46
N GLY A 971 19.79 20.70 -25.72
CA GLY A 971 20.22 21.94 -26.40
C GLY A 971 19.05 22.86 -26.79
N GLN A 972 18.04 22.31 -27.46
CA GLN A 972 16.81 23.01 -27.87
C GLN A 972 16.01 23.50 -26.66
N GLN A 973 15.84 22.65 -25.65
CA GLN A 973 15.15 22.95 -24.39
C GLN A 973 15.77 24.15 -23.68
N ARG A 974 17.12 24.21 -23.59
CA ARG A 974 17.86 25.37 -23.06
C ARG A 974 17.71 26.62 -23.93
N ALA A 975 17.66 26.49 -25.25
CA ALA A 975 17.44 27.61 -26.16
C ALA A 975 16.05 28.23 -25.96
N TYR A 976 15.00 27.41 -25.88
CA TYR A 976 13.63 27.85 -25.58
C TYR A 976 13.56 28.57 -24.22
N LEU A 977 14.07 27.94 -23.15
CA LEU A 977 14.11 28.56 -21.81
C LEU A 977 14.87 29.89 -21.82
N GLY A 978 15.95 30.00 -22.61
CA GLY A 978 16.71 31.23 -22.83
C GLY A 978 15.93 32.37 -23.53
N THR A 979 14.75 32.12 -24.10
CA THR A 979 13.84 33.16 -24.63
C THR A 979 12.95 33.76 -23.54
N LEU A 980 12.65 33.01 -22.47
CA LEU A 980 11.69 33.41 -21.44
C LEU A 980 12.22 34.56 -20.58
N ARG A 981 11.33 35.42 -20.12
CA ARG A 981 11.62 36.56 -19.25
C ARG A 981 10.57 36.64 -18.13
N PRO A 982 10.83 37.38 -17.03
CA PRO A 982 9.83 37.61 -16.00
C PRO A 982 8.59 38.30 -16.60
N GLY A 983 7.42 37.69 -16.43
CA GLY A 983 6.15 38.13 -17.02
C GLY A 983 5.88 37.62 -18.45
N SER A 984 6.75 36.78 -19.03
CA SER A 984 6.47 36.13 -20.33
C SER A 984 5.19 35.29 -20.28
N PRO A 985 4.42 35.22 -21.38
CA PRO A 985 3.39 34.20 -21.53
C PRO A 985 4.03 32.82 -21.67
N VAL A 986 3.38 31.80 -21.12
CA VAL A 986 3.82 30.40 -21.10
C VAL A 986 2.61 29.52 -21.41
N ASP A 987 2.68 28.78 -22.52
CA ASP A 987 1.70 27.77 -22.90
C ASP A 987 2.41 26.41 -22.92
N LEU A 988 2.09 25.58 -21.93
CA LEU A 988 2.67 24.26 -21.70
C LEU A 988 1.57 23.22 -21.38
N ARG A 989 0.38 23.41 -21.98
CA ARG A 989 -0.75 22.48 -21.92
C ARG A 989 -0.31 21.05 -22.24
N GLY A 990 -0.88 20.07 -21.53
CA GLY A 990 -0.59 18.64 -21.65
C GLY A 990 0.83 18.19 -21.30
N THR A 991 1.73 19.10 -20.88
CA THR A 991 3.15 18.76 -20.66
C THR A 991 3.34 18.08 -19.31
N THR A 992 4.17 17.02 -19.29
CA THR A 992 4.65 16.39 -18.04
C THR A 992 5.91 17.09 -17.57
N PHE A 993 5.94 17.47 -16.29
CA PHE A 993 7.05 18.10 -15.61
C PHE A 993 7.63 17.15 -14.58
N GLU A 994 8.83 16.67 -14.86
CA GLU A 994 9.59 15.72 -14.06
C GLU A 994 11.09 15.96 -14.24
N HIS A 995 11.91 15.25 -13.47
CA HIS A 995 13.37 15.34 -13.53
C HIS A 995 13.93 16.77 -13.33
N GLY A 996 13.18 17.64 -12.65
CA GLY A 996 13.53 19.04 -12.38
C GLY A 996 13.12 20.04 -13.48
N LEU A 997 12.43 19.59 -14.55
CA LEU A 997 12.01 20.44 -15.66
C LEU A 997 11.16 21.64 -15.20
N LEU A 998 10.31 21.48 -14.18
CA LEU A 998 9.52 22.58 -13.63
C LEU A 998 10.42 23.67 -13.05
N GLN A 999 11.50 23.29 -12.37
CA GLN A 999 12.43 24.23 -11.74
C GLN A 999 13.23 25.01 -12.80
N GLU A 1000 13.59 24.36 -13.92
CA GLU A 1000 14.23 25.04 -15.05
C GLU A 1000 13.31 26.11 -15.69
N VAL A 1001 11.99 25.85 -15.79
CA VAL A 1001 10.99 26.84 -16.24
C VAL A 1001 10.80 27.97 -15.23
N LEU A 1002 10.61 27.64 -13.95
CA LEU A 1002 10.36 28.62 -12.89
C LEU A 1002 11.53 29.58 -12.67
N GLU A 1003 12.77 29.11 -12.87
CA GLU A 1003 13.96 29.97 -12.80
C GLU A 1003 14.09 30.89 -14.02
N ALA A 1004 13.74 30.41 -15.23
CA ALA A 1004 13.78 31.21 -16.45
C ALA A 1004 12.80 32.41 -16.45
N VAL A 1005 11.72 32.33 -15.65
CA VAL A 1005 10.75 33.42 -15.44
C VAL A 1005 10.91 34.10 -14.06
N ARG A 1006 12.01 33.86 -13.34
CA ARG A 1006 12.31 34.54 -12.07
C ARG A 1006 12.82 35.95 -12.31
N ASP A 1007 12.17 36.94 -11.69
CA ASP A 1007 12.61 38.33 -11.71
C ASP A 1007 13.94 38.51 -10.93
N PRO A 1008 15.04 38.97 -11.57
CA PRO A 1008 16.35 39.02 -10.89
C PRO A 1008 16.42 39.98 -9.70
N GLY A 1009 15.58 41.02 -9.67
CA GLY A 1009 15.56 42.04 -8.61
C GLY A 1009 14.77 41.61 -7.39
N SER A 1010 13.50 41.25 -7.59
CA SER A 1010 12.58 40.83 -6.52
C SER A 1010 12.69 39.35 -6.15
N ARG A 1011 13.36 38.53 -6.99
CA ARG A 1011 13.48 37.06 -6.90
C ARG A 1011 12.15 36.29 -6.99
N ARG A 1012 11.05 36.98 -7.28
CA ARG A 1012 9.72 36.39 -7.47
C ARG A 1012 9.63 35.68 -8.82
N VAL A 1013 8.93 34.56 -8.85
CA VAL A 1013 8.52 33.92 -10.11
C VAL A 1013 7.36 34.75 -10.68
N ARG A 1014 7.52 35.29 -11.89
CA ARG A 1014 6.49 36.13 -12.53
C ARG A 1014 6.10 35.51 -13.86
N LEU A 1015 4.86 35.03 -13.99
CA LEU A 1015 4.30 34.52 -15.25
C LEU A 1015 3.30 35.54 -15.83
N GLY A 1016 3.24 35.63 -17.15
CA GLY A 1016 2.26 36.45 -17.86
C GLY A 1016 0.91 35.74 -17.97
N ARG A 1017 0.50 35.43 -19.21
CA ARG A 1017 -0.58 34.46 -19.48
C ARG A 1017 -0.01 33.05 -19.30
N ALA A 1018 -0.56 32.26 -18.37
CA ALA A 1018 -0.07 30.92 -18.08
C ALA A 1018 -1.13 29.85 -18.41
N ASP A 1019 -0.76 28.87 -19.24
CA ASP A 1019 -1.66 27.79 -19.67
C ASP A 1019 -1.01 26.41 -19.44
N PHE A 1020 -1.62 25.63 -18.55
CA PHE A 1020 -1.19 24.31 -18.07
C PHE A 1020 -2.38 23.32 -18.05
N VAL A 1021 -3.41 23.53 -18.88
CA VAL A 1021 -4.54 22.59 -19.00
C VAL A 1021 -4.01 21.18 -19.32
N ARG A 1022 -4.49 20.17 -18.58
CA ARG A 1022 -4.05 18.76 -18.64
C ARG A 1022 -2.54 18.52 -18.41
N ALA A 1023 -1.79 19.49 -17.88
CA ALA A 1023 -0.38 19.30 -17.52
C ALA A 1023 -0.23 18.37 -16.30
N ARG A 1024 0.92 17.71 -16.18
CA ARG A 1024 1.22 16.77 -15.09
C ARG A 1024 2.48 17.18 -14.35
N PHE A 1025 2.36 17.56 -13.08
CA PHE A 1025 3.48 17.95 -12.22
C PHE A 1025 3.90 16.79 -11.33
N VAL A 1026 4.97 16.10 -11.72
CA VAL A 1026 5.67 15.10 -10.88
C VAL A 1026 6.70 15.80 -10.01
N ASP A 1027 7.37 16.81 -10.55
CA ASP A 1027 8.16 17.78 -9.77
C ASP A 1027 7.26 18.51 -8.74
N ASP A 1028 7.81 18.81 -7.56
CA ASP A 1028 7.17 19.70 -6.58
C ASP A 1028 7.06 21.13 -7.14
N TRP A 1029 5.82 21.64 -7.27
CA TRP A 1029 5.58 23.07 -7.47
C TRP A 1029 5.80 23.77 -6.13
N ASN A 1030 6.98 24.33 -5.91
CA ASN A 1030 7.48 24.78 -4.60
C ASN A 1030 7.62 26.32 -4.48
N THR A 1031 6.86 27.08 -5.27
CA THR A 1031 6.98 28.54 -5.33
C THR A 1031 6.39 29.24 -4.11
N VAL A 1032 7.04 30.32 -3.69
CA VAL A 1032 6.52 31.26 -2.69
C VAL A 1032 6.63 32.68 -3.26
N ASP A 1033 5.66 33.56 -2.97
CA ASP A 1033 5.58 34.92 -3.54
C ASP A 1033 5.50 34.94 -5.10
N ALA A 1034 4.88 33.94 -5.72
CA ALA A 1034 4.69 33.91 -7.18
C ALA A 1034 3.61 34.90 -7.64
N GLU A 1035 3.72 35.35 -8.89
CA GLU A 1035 2.79 36.29 -9.50
C GLU A 1035 2.35 35.78 -10.89
N PHE A 1036 1.06 35.54 -11.06
CA PHE A 1036 0.42 35.30 -12.35
C PHE A 1036 -0.26 36.61 -12.78
N ALA A 1037 0.40 37.35 -13.67
CA ALA A 1037 0.02 38.71 -14.05
C ALA A 1037 -1.18 38.78 -15.01
N ALA A 1038 -1.53 37.67 -15.67
CA ALA A 1038 -2.73 37.54 -16.50
C ALA A 1038 -3.52 36.27 -16.12
N HIS A 1039 -4.15 35.59 -17.09
CA HIS A 1039 -4.88 34.34 -16.82
C HIS A 1039 -3.93 33.22 -16.35
N ALA A 1040 -4.46 32.30 -15.55
CA ALA A 1040 -3.76 31.09 -15.14
C ALA A 1040 -4.72 29.89 -15.26
N SER A 1041 -4.45 28.95 -16.16
CA SER A 1041 -5.26 27.75 -16.34
C SER A 1041 -4.48 26.50 -15.96
N PHE A 1042 -5.01 25.73 -15.02
CA PHE A 1042 -4.58 24.41 -14.57
C PHE A 1042 -5.76 23.42 -14.62
N ALA A 1043 -6.74 23.66 -15.50
CA ALA A 1043 -7.90 22.78 -15.62
C ALA A 1043 -7.45 21.35 -16.02
N GLN A 1044 -8.02 20.34 -15.37
CA GLN A 1044 -7.65 18.93 -15.52
C GLN A 1044 -6.15 18.62 -15.26
N ALA A 1045 -5.38 19.52 -14.64
CA ALA A 1045 -3.97 19.29 -14.34
C ALA A 1045 -3.78 18.34 -13.14
N VAL A 1046 -2.71 17.55 -13.16
CA VAL A 1046 -2.42 16.55 -12.12
C VAL A 1046 -1.15 16.91 -11.36
N PHE A 1047 -1.29 17.27 -10.08
CA PHE A 1047 -0.19 17.50 -9.14
C PHE A 1047 0.11 16.18 -8.39
N ALA A 1048 1.04 15.40 -8.94
CA ALA A 1048 1.58 14.20 -8.32
C ALA A 1048 2.63 14.55 -7.25
N GLY A 1049 3.43 15.59 -7.49
CA GLY A 1049 4.21 16.31 -6.48
C GLY A 1049 3.32 17.22 -5.61
N ARG A 1050 3.95 18.01 -4.73
CA ARG A 1050 3.28 19.02 -3.90
C ARG A 1050 2.87 20.23 -4.74
N GLY A 1051 1.64 20.72 -4.55
CA GLY A 1051 1.13 21.95 -5.16
C GLY A 1051 1.24 23.13 -4.19
N THR A 1052 2.41 23.74 -4.07
CA THR A 1052 2.67 24.84 -3.11
C THR A 1052 2.63 26.21 -3.81
N PHE A 1053 1.56 26.95 -3.54
CA PHE A 1053 1.28 28.29 -4.06
C PHE A 1053 1.32 29.36 -2.95
N VAL A 1054 2.04 29.14 -1.84
CA VAL A 1054 2.04 30.03 -0.66
C VAL A 1054 2.33 31.50 -1.02
N ARG A 1055 1.43 32.40 -0.61
CA ARG A 1055 1.46 33.85 -0.91
C ARG A 1055 1.49 34.19 -2.41
N THR A 1056 0.91 33.34 -3.26
CA THR A 1056 0.80 33.59 -4.70
C THR A 1056 -0.30 34.60 -5.02
N THR A 1057 -0.04 35.49 -5.96
CA THR A 1057 -1.05 36.42 -6.50
C THR A 1057 -1.48 35.98 -7.89
N PHE A 1058 -2.79 35.78 -8.07
CA PHE A 1058 -3.43 35.56 -9.36
C PHE A 1058 -4.19 36.84 -9.74
N ALA A 1059 -3.65 37.62 -10.68
CA ALA A 1059 -4.20 38.90 -11.10
C ALA A 1059 -5.31 38.77 -12.16
N GLY A 1060 -5.22 37.75 -13.03
CA GLY A 1060 -6.31 37.33 -13.91
C GLY A 1060 -7.17 36.22 -13.31
N ARG A 1061 -8.12 35.71 -14.11
CA ARG A 1061 -8.94 34.54 -13.75
C ARG A 1061 -8.04 33.30 -13.56
N ALA A 1062 -8.38 32.49 -12.56
CA ALA A 1062 -7.66 31.26 -12.23
C ALA A 1062 -8.59 30.03 -12.36
N SER A 1063 -8.14 29.00 -13.08
CA SER A 1063 -8.89 27.74 -13.20
C SER A 1063 -8.08 26.54 -12.72
N PHE A 1064 -8.66 25.78 -11.80
CA PHE A 1064 -8.23 24.47 -11.34
C PHE A 1064 -9.39 23.46 -11.48
N ALA A 1065 -10.33 23.72 -12.40
CA ALA A 1065 -11.49 22.86 -12.62
C ALA A 1065 -11.04 21.44 -13.03
N GLY A 1066 -11.50 20.41 -12.33
CA GLY A 1066 -11.08 19.02 -12.54
C GLY A 1066 -9.62 18.71 -12.17
N ALA A 1067 -8.88 19.63 -11.52
CA ALA A 1067 -7.47 19.39 -11.16
C ALA A 1067 -7.34 18.34 -10.04
N GLY A 1068 -6.38 17.42 -10.18
CA GLY A 1068 -6.10 16.37 -9.22
C GLY A 1068 -4.86 16.67 -8.38
N PHE A 1069 -5.03 16.88 -7.08
CA PHE A 1069 -3.94 17.06 -6.11
C PHE A 1069 -3.73 15.75 -5.33
N HIS A 1070 -2.69 15.01 -5.72
CA HIS A 1070 -2.30 13.75 -5.09
C HIS A 1070 -1.29 14.01 -3.95
N GLY A 1071 -0.39 14.99 -4.14
CA GLY A 1071 0.39 15.60 -3.06
C GLY A 1071 -0.44 16.59 -2.23
N VAL A 1072 0.18 17.16 -1.19
CA VAL A 1072 -0.42 18.25 -0.39
C VAL A 1072 -0.59 19.50 -1.28
N ALA A 1073 -1.75 20.13 -1.20
CA ALA A 1073 -2.05 21.38 -1.88
C ALA A 1073 -2.08 22.54 -0.88
N VAL A 1074 -1.23 23.55 -1.08
CA VAL A 1074 -1.04 24.66 -0.13
C VAL A 1074 -1.19 26.00 -0.84
N PHE A 1075 -2.32 26.66 -0.62
CA PHE A 1075 -2.67 27.97 -1.15
C PHE A 1075 -2.57 29.09 -0.09
N ASP A 1076 -2.14 28.78 1.14
CA ASP A 1076 -1.96 29.71 2.26
C ASP A 1076 -1.59 31.16 1.87
N ARG A 1077 -2.42 32.12 2.30
CA ARG A 1077 -2.26 33.56 2.08
C ARG A 1077 -2.16 33.97 0.60
N SER A 1078 -2.65 33.14 -0.33
CA SER A 1078 -2.79 33.51 -1.74
C SER A 1078 -3.87 34.56 -1.96
N ARG A 1079 -3.82 35.22 -3.11
CA ARG A 1079 -4.73 36.30 -3.47
C ARG A 1079 -5.23 36.17 -4.90
N PHE A 1080 -6.50 35.79 -5.04
CA PHE A 1080 -7.22 35.69 -6.30
C PHE A 1080 -7.97 37.00 -6.55
N GLN A 1081 -7.46 37.82 -7.47
CA GLN A 1081 -8.04 39.15 -7.76
C GLN A 1081 -9.27 39.09 -8.67
N ARG A 1082 -9.54 37.93 -9.27
CA ARG A 1082 -10.63 37.64 -10.19
C ARG A 1082 -11.27 36.29 -9.87
N VAL A 1083 -12.40 35.99 -10.53
CA VAL A 1083 -13.10 34.69 -10.39
C VAL A 1083 -12.12 33.52 -10.47
N ALA A 1084 -12.22 32.64 -9.48
CA ALA A 1084 -11.45 31.40 -9.37
C ALA A 1084 -12.39 30.19 -9.41
N THR A 1085 -11.92 29.05 -9.94
CA THR A 1085 -12.68 27.80 -9.92
C THR A 1085 -11.82 26.59 -9.57
N PHE A 1086 -12.36 25.76 -8.68
CA PHE A 1086 -11.89 24.44 -8.25
C PHE A 1086 -13.00 23.39 -8.43
N ARG A 1087 -13.97 23.64 -9.34
CA ARG A 1087 -15.09 22.72 -9.60
C ARG A 1087 -14.58 21.34 -9.98
N ARG A 1088 -15.12 20.28 -9.37
CA ARG A 1088 -14.67 18.88 -9.57
C ARG A 1088 -13.17 18.63 -9.28
N ALA A 1089 -12.46 19.55 -8.61
CA ALA A 1089 -11.08 19.30 -8.18
C ALA A 1089 -11.03 18.20 -7.11
N ALA A 1090 -9.99 17.37 -7.15
CA ALA A 1090 -9.83 16.21 -6.27
C ALA A 1090 -8.58 16.38 -5.39
N PHE A 1091 -8.78 16.62 -4.10
CA PHE A 1091 -7.73 16.76 -3.10
C PHE A 1091 -7.59 15.44 -2.32
N ARG A 1092 -6.71 14.56 -2.81
CA ARG A 1092 -6.46 13.23 -2.21
C ARG A 1092 -5.64 13.32 -0.92
N SER A 1093 -4.86 14.38 -0.78
CA SER A 1093 -4.12 14.76 0.43
C SER A 1093 -4.75 15.99 1.09
N SER A 1094 -4.09 16.56 2.10
CA SER A 1094 -4.55 17.80 2.76
C SER A 1094 -4.62 18.96 1.77
N ALA A 1095 -5.62 19.82 1.98
CA ALA A 1095 -5.87 21.04 1.22
C ALA A 1095 -5.87 22.25 2.17
N GLU A 1096 -4.83 23.08 2.08
CA GLU A 1096 -4.54 24.18 2.99
C GLU A 1096 -4.77 25.51 2.26
N PHE A 1097 -5.75 26.30 2.72
CA PHE A 1097 -6.14 27.59 2.15
C PHE A 1097 -6.09 28.71 3.21
N THR A 1098 -5.33 28.54 4.31
CA THR A 1098 -5.43 29.43 5.48
C THR A 1098 -5.12 30.88 5.11
N GLU A 1099 -5.96 31.82 5.56
CA GLU A 1099 -5.87 33.26 5.27
C GLU A 1099 -5.97 33.67 3.78
N THR A 1100 -6.43 32.80 2.87
CA THR A 1100 -6.55 33.09 1.42
C THR A 1100 -7.62 34.15 1.10
N GLU A 1101 -7.32 35.05 0.16
CA GLU A 1101 -8.23 36.10 -0.33
C GLU A 1101 -8.80 35.79 -1.73
N PHE A 1102 -10.12 35.91 -1.89
CA PHE A 1102 -10.84 35.88 -3.16
C PHE A 1102 -11.64 37.18 -3.33
N LEU A 1103 -11.24 38.05 -4.26
CA LEU A 1103 -11.83 39.39 -4.43
C LEU A 1103 -13.07 39.42 -5.35
N GLU A 1104 -13.29 38.35 -6.12
CA GLU A 1104 -14.52 38.07 -6.85
C GLU A 1104 -15.10 36.73 -6.34
N GLY A 1105 -15.92 36.04 -7.12
CA GLY A 1105 -16.50 34.75 -6.73
C GLY A 1105 -15.54 33.56 -6.82
N VAL A 1106 -15.82 32.51 -6.06
CA VAL A 1106 -15.11 31.22 -6.13
C VAL A 1106 -16.09 30.04 -6.11
N SER A 1107 -15.81 29.01 -6.92
CA SER A 1107 -16.60 27.77 -6.93
C SER A 1107 -15.71 26.55 -6.72
N PHE A 1108 -16.03 25.78 -5.69
CA PHE A 1108 -15.56 24.43 -5.39
C PHE A 1108 -16.61 23.37 -5.77
N GLY A 1109 -17.66 23.73 -6.52
CA GLY A 1109 -18.81 22.86 -6.81
C GLY A 1109 -18.40 21.46 -7.30
N ARG A 1110 -18.93 20.42 -6.64
CA ARG A 1110 -18.63 18.99 -6.83
C ARG A 1110 -17.16 18.60 -6.63
N ALA A 1111 -16.36 19.40 -5.92
CA ALA A 1111 -15.01 19.00 -5.52
C ALA A 1111 -15.03 17.83 -4.51
N LEU A 1112 -13.94 17.07 -4.50
CA LEU A 1112 -13.72 15.92 -3.61
C LEU A 1112 -12.52 16.24 -2.71
N LEU A 1113 -12.73 16.24 -1.39
CA LEU A 1113 -11.71 16.57 -0.40
C LEU A 1113 -11.53 15.38 0.55
N GLU A 1114 -10.56 14.52 0.20
CA GLU A 1114 -10.30 13.26 0.89
C GLU A 1114 -9.42 13.46 2.13
N GLY A 1115 -8.43 14.36 2.03
CA GLY A 1115 -7.62 14.82 3.14
C GLY A 1115 -8.29 15.90 4.00
N ALA A 1116 -7.58 16.35 5.04
CA ALA A 1116 -8.04 17.45 5.88
C ALA A 1116 -8.10 18.76 5.09
N THR A 1117 -9.16 19.55 5.28
CA THR A 1117 -9.38 20.82 4.60
C THR A 1117 -9.31 21.98 5.59
N ASP A 1118 -8.33 22.87 5.41
CA ASP A 1118 -8.21 24.11 6.20
C ASP A 1118 -8.63 25.32 5.35
N LEU A 1119 -9.80 25.87 5.64
CA LEU A 1119 -10.33 27.12 5.09
C LEU A 1119 -10.39 28.20 6.20
N ASN A 1120 -9.55 28.10 7.24
CA ASN A 1120 -9.56 29.04 8.35
C ASN A 1120 -9.04 30.42 7.90
N GLY A 1121 -9.72 31.50 8.29
CA GLY A 1121 -9.35 32.87 7.91
C GLY A 1121 -9.53 33.23 6.43
N VAL A 1122 -10.14 32.35 5.62
CA VAL A 1122 -10.43 32.63 4.20
C VAL A 1122 -11.40 33.81 4.08
N ARG A 1123 -11.13 34.71 3.13
CA ARG A 1123 -11.94 35.93 2.91
C ARG A 1123 -12.41 35.99 1.46
N VAL A 1124 -13.73 35.96 1.25
CA VAL A 1124 -14.35 35.99 -0.09
C VAL A 1124 -15.27 37.20 -0.22
N THR A 1125 -14.99 38.06 -1.20
CA THR A 1125 -15.84 39.24 -1.49
C THR A 1125 -17.01 38.92 -2.42
N GLY A 1126 -16.85 37.98 -3.35
CA GLY A 1126 -17.92 37.54 -4.26
C GLY A 1126 -18.76 36.37 -3.72
N THR A 1127 -19.51 35.75 -4.63
CA THR A 1127 -20.31 34.55 -4.34
C THR A 1127 -19.44 33.31 -4.18
N THR A 1128 -19.80 32.42 -3.25
CA THR A 1128 -19.10 31.15 -3.00
C THR A 1128 -20.02 29.96 -3.29
N ASP A 1129 -19.52 29.00 -4.05
CA ASP A 1129 -20.26 27.78 -4.42
C ASP A 1129 -19.52 26.52 -3.94
N PHE A 1130 -20.15 25.78 -3.02
CA PHE A 1130 -19.76 24.46 -2.56
C PHE A 1130 -20.80 23.38 -2.95
N SER A 1131 -21.67 23.63 -3.93
CA SER A 1131 -22.75 22.71 -4.31
C SER A 1131 -22.22 21.30 -4.67
N GLY A 1132 -22.79 20.24 -4.08
CA GLY A 1132 -22.36 18.85 -4.27
C GLY A 1132 -20.94 18.51 -3.79
N THR A 1133 -20.26 19.39 -3.05
CA THR A 1133 -18.88 19.15 -2.56
C THR A 1133 -18.84 18.04 -1.52
N ARG A 1134 -17.84 17.16 -1.58
CA ARG A 1134 -17.68 16.03 -0.64
C ARG A 1134 -16.43 16.17 0.21
N PHE A 1135 -16.63 16.57 1.46
CA PHE A 1135 -15.60 16.61 2.52
C PHE A 1135 -15.55 15.25 3.23
N ILE A 1136 -14.65 14.36 2.78
CA ILE A 1136 -14.41 13.07 3.44
C ILE A 1136 -13.47 13.25 4.64
N GLY A 1137 -12.47 14.12 4.51
CA GLY A 1137 -11.66 14.59 5.63
C GLY A 1137 -12.39 15.58 6.54
N PRO A 1138 -11.80 15.92 7.71
CA PRO A 1138 -12.32 16.99 8.56
C PRO A 1138 -12.14 18.36 7.88
N ALA A 1139 -13.15 19.23 7.98
CA ALA A 1139 -13.12 20.59 7.42
C ALA A 1139 -13.12 21.67 8.52
N GLY A 1140 -12.29 22.70 8.35
CA GLY A 1140 -12.19 23.89 9.21
C GLY A 1140 -12.60 25.17 8.50
N LEU A 1141 -13.52 25.95 9.08
CA LEU A 1141 -14.00 27.26 8.59
C LEU A 1141 -13.93 28.34 9.68
N SER A 1142 -12.92 28.33 10.54
CA SER A 1142 -12.80 29.25 11.68
C SER A 1142 -12.26 30.61 11.25
N GLY A 1143 -12.93 31.69 11.65
CA GLY A 1143 -12.56 33.06 11.27
C GLY A 1143 -12.68 33.39 9.78
N ALA A 1144 -13.36 32.55 8.99
CA ALA A 1144 -13.63 32.81 7.57
C ALA A 1144 -14.72 33.89 7.43
N ASP A 1145 -14.60 34.76 6.42
CA ASP A 1145 -15.52 35.88 6.17
C ASP A 1145 -15.98 35.88 4.71
N PHE A 1146 -17.29 35.75 4.51
CA PHE A 1146 -17.95 35.68 3.22
C PHE A 1146 -18.86 36.89 3.06
N ALA A 1147 -18.52 37.82 2.16
CA ALA A 1147 -19.32 39.01 1.89
C ALA A 1147 -20.52 38.71 0.97
N GLY A 1148 -20.32 37.85 -0.04
CA GLY A 1148 -21.38 37.40 -0.95
C GLY A 1148 -22.21 36.22 -0.41
N SER A 1149 -23.09 35.68 -1.26
CA SER A 1149 -23.86 34.48 -0.95
C SER A 1149 -22.99 33.22 -0.94
N VAL A 1150 -23.42 32.20 -0.18
CA VAL A 1150 -22.73 30.91 -0.08
C VAL A 1150 -23.73 29.76 -0.21
N SER A 1151 -23.60 28.89 -1.22
CA SER A 1151 -24.40 27.66 -1.32
C SER A 1151 -23.59 26.43 -0.93
N PHE A 1152 -24.16 25.63 -0.05
CA PHE A 1152 -23.72 24.28 0.29
C PHE A 1152 -24.75 23.21 -0.16
N SER A 1153 -25.55 23.52 -1.18
CA SER A 1153 -26.59 22.61 -1.69
C SER A 1153 -26.03 21.22 -2.03
N SER A 1154 -26.66 20.15 -1.55
CA SER A 1154 -26.21 18.75 -1.66
C SER A 1154 -24.78 18.46 -1.17
N ALA A 1155 -24.12 19.37 -0.45
CA ALA A 1155 -22.76 19.15 0.07
C ALA A 1155 -22.75 18.09 1.19
N THR A 1156 -21.67 17.31 1.29
CA THR A 1156 -21.57 16.17 2.22
C THR A 1156 -20.32 16.26 3.10
N TRP A 1157 -20.49 16.07 4.41
CA TRP A 1157 -19.40 15.97 5.39
C TRP A 1157 -19.39 14.61 6.09
N GLU A 1158 -18.42 13.75 5.72
CA GLU A 1158 -18.30 12.39 6.25
C GLU A 1158 -17.68 12.38 7.67
N ARG A 1159 -16.63 13.20 7.93
CA ARG A 1159 -15.89 13.23 9.20
C ARG A 1159 -16.14 14.44 10.10
N GLY A 1160 -16.77 15.49 9.57
CA GLY A 1160 -17.29 16.61 10.36
C GLY A 1160 -16.75 17.99 9.96
N LEU A 1161 -17.35 19.01 10.54
CA LEU A 1161 -17.12 20.43 10.23
C LEU A 1161 -16.97 21.25 11.52
N VAL A 1162 -15.90 22.03 11.63
CA VAL A 1162 -15.64 22.90 12.78
C VAL A 1162 -15.42 24.33 12.33
N SER A 1163 -16.06 25.28 12.99
CA SER A 1163 -15.85 26.71 12.79
C SER A 1163 -16.02 27.46 14.10
N SER A 1164 -15.10 28.37 14.41
CA SER A 1164 -15.31 29.41 15.43
C SER A 1164 -15.16 30.79 14.80
N GLY A 1165 -16.14 31.68 15.03
CA GLY A 1165 -16.06 33.09 14.62
C GLY A 1165 -16.11 33.35 13.11
N ALA A 1166 -16.73 32.46 12.31
CA ALA A 1166 -17.00 32.75 10.91
C ALA A 1166 -18.08 33.83 10.74
N VAL A 1167 -18.02 34.55 9.63
CA VAL A 1167 -18.95 35.60 9.25
C VAL A 1167 -19.50 35.32 7.85
N PHE A 1168 -20.83 35.31 7.74
CA PHE A 1168 -21.56 35.20 6.50
C PHE A 1168 -22.45 36.43 6.36
N ASN A 1169 -22.05 37.38 5.52
CA ASN A 1169 -22.77 38.63 5.33
C ASN A 1169 -23.91 38.47 4.31
N GLY A 1170 -23.67 37.72 3.23
CA GLY A 1170 -24.69 37.33 2.26
C GLY A 1170 -25.52 36.11 2.70
N PRO A 1171 -26.56 35.74 1.92
CA PRO A 1171 -27.42 34.61 2.25
C PRO A 1171 -26.66 33.28 2.10
N VAL A 1172 -26.87 32.39 3.07
CA VAL A 1172 -26.30 31.04 3.08
C VAL A 1172 -27.39 29.99 2.90
N ASP A 1173 -27.12 29.01 2.06
CA ASP A 1173 -27.97 27.88 1.69
C ASP A 1173 -27.32 26.53 2.05
N PHE A 1174 -28.16 25.56 2.46
CA PHE A 1174 -27.79 24.19 2.85
C PHE A 1174 -28.84 23.15 2.34
N GLU A 1175 -29.57 23.43 1.27
CA GLU A 1175 -30.58 22.51 0.73
C GLU A 1175 -29.98 21.12 0.42
N GLN A 1176 -30.61 20.04 0.87
CA GLN A 1176 -30.10 18.65 0.76
C GLN A 1176 -28.70 18.39 1.36
N ALA A 1177 -28.12 19.31 2.14
CA ALA A 1177 -26.81 19.12 2.77
C ALA A 1177 -26.80 17.93 3.75
N THR A 1178 -25.76 17.10 3.65
CA THR A 1178 -25.62 15.83 4.41
C THR A 1178 -24.46 15.88 5.39
N PHE A 1179 -24.78 15.91 6.67
CA PHE A 1179 -23.82 15.84 7.77
C PHE A 1179 -23.86 14.45 8.42
N ARG A 1180 -22.75 13.72 8.35
CA ARG A 1180 -22.54 12.41 9.00
C ARG A 1180 -21.54 12.48 10.15
N GLY A 1181 -20.51 13.32 10.00
CA GLY A 1181 -19.60 13.66 11.09
C GLY A 1181 -20.12 14.82 11.96
N ARG A 1182 -19.54 14.98 13.16
CA ARG A 1182 -19.93 16.05 14.10
C ARG A 1182 -19.76 17.44 13.49
N VAL A 1183 -20.74 18.31 13.70
CA VAL A 1183 -20.73 19.70 13.25
C VAL A 1183 -20.76 20.63 14.46
N ARG A 1184 -19.87 21.62 14.49
CA ARG A 1184 -19.78 22.60 15.58
C ARG A 1184 -19.37 23.98 15.05
N PHE A 1185 -20.33 24.89 15.07
CA PHE A 1185 -20.15 26.32 14.84
C PHE A 1185 -20.18 27.04 16.20
N GLU A 1186 -19.21 27.91 16.49
CA GLU A 1186 -19.18 28.69 17.73
C GLU A 1186 -18.98 30.18 17.49
N GLY A 1187 -19.91 31.01 17.96
CA GLY A 1187 -19.87 32.47 17.77
C GLY A 1187 -19.92 32.92 16.29
N VAL A 1188 -20.65 32.21 15.43
CA VAL A 1188 -20.77 32.51 14.00
C VAL A 1188 -21.82 33.59 13.73
N LEU A 1189 -21.57 34.48 12.78
CA LEU A 1189 -22.51 35.52 12.36
C LEU A 1189 -23.15 35.19 11.00
N PHE A 1190 -24.47 35.27 10.92
CA PHE A 1190 -25.23 35.25 9.67
C PHE A 1190 -25.99 36.57 9.54
N ALA A 1191 -25.45 37.56 8.81
CA ALA A 1191 -26.00 38.91 8.79
C ALA A 1191 -27.27 39.01 7.92
N ALA A 1192 -27.28 38.40 6.74
CA ALA A 1192 -28.47 38.29 5.89
C ALA A 1192 -29.64 37.53 6.55
N HIS A 1193 -29.35 36.73 7.59
CA HIS A 1193 -30.33 35.93 8.33
C HIS A 1193 -30.52 36.42 9.78
N ALA A 1194 -30.20 37.70 10.08
CA ALA A 1194 -30.22 38.24 11.44
C ALA A 1194 -31.62 38.30 12.09
N ASP A 1195 -32.66 38.44 11.27
CA ASP A 1195 -34.08 38.52 11.68
C ASP A 1195 -34.82 37.18 11.50
N THR A 1196 -34.44 36.36 10.51
CA THR A 1196 -35.02 35.04 10.22
C THR A 1196 -34.46 33.92 11.09
N GLY A 1197 -33.25 34.08 11.63
CA GLY A 1197 -32.51 33.01 12.33
C GLY A 1197 -31.67 32.16 11.37
N PRO A 1198 -30.71 31.37 11.90
CA PRO A 1198 -29.76 30.64 11.07
C PRO A 1198 -30.46 29.57 10.20
N PRO A 1199 -29.95 29.27 8.99
CA PRO A 1199 -30.63 28.45 7.98
C PRO A 1199 -30.73 26.94 8.31
N MET A 1200 -30.49 26.55 9.56
CA MET A 1200 -30.68 25.21 10.12
C MET A 1200 -31.67 25.19 11.30
N GLY A 1201 -32.17 26.38 11.71
CA GLY A 1201 -33.06 26.55 12.87
C GLY A 1201 -34.51 26.10 12.63
N ASP A 1202 -34.84 25.71 11.40
CA ASP A 1202 -36.10 25.07 11.03
C ASP A 1202 -36.23 23.64 11.58
N ARG A 1203 -35.11 23.01 11.99
CA ARG A 1203 -35.02 21.61 12.43
C ARG A 1203 -34.44 21.46 13.85
N PRO A 1204 -35.13 21.96 14.90
CA PRO A 1204 -34.63 21.94 16.28
C PRO A 1204 -34.43 20.52 16.85
N GLU A 1205 -35.08 19.50 16.27
CA GLU A 1205 -34.87 18.09 16.65
C GLU A 1205 -33.47 17.57 16.24
N ARG A 1206 -32.79 18.24 15.30
CA ARG A 1206 -31.47 17.85 14.77
C ARG A 1206 -30.34 18.79 15.19
N TRP A 1207 -30.66 20.02 15.61
CA TRP A 1207 -29.67 21.08 15.88
C TRP A 1207 -29.90 21.79 17.22
N ASP A 1208 -28.88 21.78 18.07
CA ASP A 1208 -28.77 22.68 19.23
C ASP A 1208 -28.32 24.06 18.72
N VAL A 1209 -29.15 25.09 18.94
CA VAL A 1209 -28.98 26.45 18.40
C VAL A 1209 -29.12 27.48 19.51
N HIS A 1210 -28.06 28.23 19.80
CA HIS A 1210 -28.04 29.24 20.86
C HIS A 1210 -27.54 30.60 20.36
N ARG A 1211 -28.33 31.67 20.55
CA ARG A 1211 -27.93 33.04 20.22
C ARG A 1211 -27.19 33.68 21.40
N ARG A 1212 -25.95 34.11 21.18
CA ARG A 1212 -25.16 34.87 22.15
C ARG A 1212 -25.67 36.30 22.28
N ARG A 1213 -25.35 36.95 23.40
CA ARG A 1213 -25.70 38.36 23.68
C ARG A 1213 -25.13 39.36 22.66
N GLU A 1214 -24.06 38.98 21.97
CA GLU A 1214 -23.37 39.76 20.94
C GLU A 1214 -23.98 39.57 19.54
N GLY A 1215 -25.11 38.85 19.43
CA GLY A 1215 -25.86 38.66 18.18
C GLY A 1215 -25.44 37.43 17.35
N THR A 1216 -24.24 36.91 17.59
CA THR A 1216 -23.69 35.67 16.98
C THR A 1216 -24.34 34.39 17.52
N TRP A 1217 -24.14 33.27 16.83
CA TRP A 1217 -24.77 31.97 17.10
C TRP A 1217 -23.75 30.87 17.43
N ASP A 1218 -24.09 30.02 18.40
CA ASP A 1218 -23.52 28.69 18.56
C ASP A 1218 -24.50 27.67 17.96
N ILE A 1219 -24.01 26.77 17.10
CA ILE A 1219 -24.83 25.74 16.44
C ILE A 1219 -24.09 24.40 16.49
N ARG A 1220 -24.76 23.35 16.94
CA ARG A 1220 -24.21 21.99 17.03
C ARG A 1220 -25.19 20.98 16.49
N LEU A 1221 -24.70 20.05 15.68
CA LEU A 1221 -25.47 18.85 15.30
C LEU A 1221 -25.66 18.00 16.57
N LEU A 1222 -26.91 17.65 16.88
CA LEU A 1222 -27.20 16.69 17.95
C LEU A 1222 -26.76 15.29 17.49
N ASP A 1223 -26.14 14.51 18.39
CA ASP A 1223 -25.74 13.14 18.10
C ASP A 1223 -27.00 12.28 17.88
N THR A 1224 -27.37 12.05 16.62
CA THR A 1224 -28.49 11.18 16.24
C THR A 1224 -28.10 9.72 16.44
N GLU A 1225 -28.73 9.05 17.41
CA GLU A 1225 -28.61 7.60 17.52
C GLU A 1225 -29.27 6.90 16.32
N GLN A 1226 -28.53 5.96 15.72
CA GLN A 1226 -28.93 5.04 14.65
C GLN A 1226 -29.06 5.65 13.23
N GLY A 1227 -28.61 4.86 12.25
CA GLY A 1227 -28.39 5.23 10.85
C GLY A 1227 -27.32 4.35 10.22
#